data_AF-A0A8S3BE07-F1
#
_entry.id   AF-A0A8S3BE07-F1
#
_cell.length_a   1.000
_cell.length_b   1.000
_cell.length_c   1.000
_cell.angle_alpha   90.00
_cell.angle_beta   90.00
_cell.angle_gamma   90.00
#
_symmetry.space_group_name_H-M   'P 1'
#
loop_
_entity.id
_entity.type
_entity.pdbx_description
1 polymer ?
#
loop_
_entity_poly.entity_id
_entity_poly.type
_entity_poly.pdbx_seq_one_letter_code
_entity_poly.pdbx_strand_id
1 'polypeptide(L)'
;KLTGKCVLLTTHFLEEADVLSDRIAIMSRGRLQASGTPDYLKQRTDFEYRLLMDKQDISSSDRITQFIQGYVGSVVLERESAAELVYGIKRGESKNIEQLISGLDQNKEAIGINSYGVSMTTIEDVFLRLVQEEEENEQMQEGNRRQLGEEVFRKQYPRVRGMNLFWARIRALLIKRWHVSRRQTNIFLGFFLLTILLEILNVAAIPTPQEIQNSLTTYARIADAQVTLIPSIYNSQTVVAYANSNANNVESRLISYLSDTGATVDEIFSDTVLSYVTGRYYQTEDIFINTYQLGLAAYNNGTLLSPSLRMNAYFSTVNFHTMPTSLGAAATNLFQFYANSSSKSIVTINQPIITSPAATSYIAQIINVLYCFEVFPISLFSLFNSIIATIYIAILLLTLVTERISNSKDLQLLTNLKRRGYWLANWIFDFSLCLILISLLTIIIKIGSAANPKSDAEVHVYQNSTAAGVFFLMFLMYTLASLPFAYVFSFIPKSSIMGFSNFFILNVIGCVIDAVISSFPVFIKNDTPSAGPTKIYSTISAIRYIGAVLLPTINLKQAIANIQLHENSACITSWNLLLGTKLSSTGSLMATSQPGVGTQFIIFIVQIAFWLVILAVVEHCSRVRKGRQGCCCGRDSSNAMLSEEWDDSVG
;
A
#
# COMPACT_ATOMS: atom_id res chain seq x y z
N LYS A 1 2.05 -28.41 51.29
CA LYS A 1 1.18 -29.49 50.79
C LYS A 1 -0.27 -29.01 50.77
N LEU A 2 -0.89 -28.96 49.59
CA LEU A 2 -2.33 -28.64 49.43
C LEU A 2 -3.14 -29.86 49.90
N THR A 3 -3.83 -29.77 51.03
CA THR A 3 -4.60 -30.90 51.56
C THR A 3 -5.93 -31.05 50.80
N GLY A 4 -6.17 -32.24 50.22
CA GLY A 4 -7.45 -32.63 49.61
C GLY A 4 -7.64 -32.36 48.12
N LYS A 5 -6.60 -31.94 47.38
CA LYS A 5 -6.67 -31.71 45.92
C LYS A 5 -5.67 -32.61 45.19
N CYS A 6 -6.09 -33.19 44.06
CA CYS A 6 -5.21 -33.88 43.12
C CYS A 6 -4.79 -32.89 42.03
N VAL A 7 -3.48 -32.73 41.82
CA VAL A 7 -2.92 -31.86 40.78
C VAL A 7 -2.14 -32.73 39.81
N LEU A 8 -2.53 -32.68 38.53
CA LEU A 8 -1.81 -33.35 37.45
C LEU A 8 -0.91 -32.33 36.75
N LEU A 9 0.40 -32.56 36.80
CA LEU A 9 1.41 -31.78 36.08
C LEU A 9 1.92 -32.60 34.88
N THR A 10 2.11 -31.95 33.73
CA THR A 10 2.85 -32.52 32.61
C THR A 10 4.08 -31.65 32.37
N THR A 11 5.28 -32.24 32.44
CA THR A 11 6.54 -31.52 32.22
C THR A 11 7.49 -32.39 31.39
N HIS A 12 8.37 -31.73 30.65
CA HIS A 12 9.50 -32.37 29.96
C HIS A 12 10.80 -32.24 30.78
N PHE A 13 10.79 -31.46 31.86
CA PHE A 13 11.91 -31.34 32.79
C PHE A 13 11.78 -32.40 33.87
N LEU A 14 12.62 -33.44 33.76
CA LEU A 14 12.55 -34.59 34.66
C LEU A 14 12.99 -34.24 36.09
N GLU A 15 13.82 -33.19 36.26
CA GLU A 15 14.18 -32.63 37.57
C GLU A 15 12.97 -32.01 38.28
N GLU A 16 12.11 -31.28 37.56
CA GLU A 16 10.88 -30.70 38.11
C GLU A 16 9.91 -31.80 38.53
N ALA A 17 9.78 -32.85 37.71
CA ALA A 17 8.95 -34.01 38.02
C ALA A 17 9.43 -34.77 39.27
N ASP A 18 10.75 -34.91 39.45
CA ASP A 18 11.36 -35.60 40.59
C ASP A 18 11.14 -34.84 41.92
N VAL A 19 11.19 -33.50 41.89
CA VAL A 19 11.05 -32.67 43.10
C VAL A 19 9.60 -32.42 43.50
N LEU A 20 8.70 -32.18 42.52
CA LEU A 20 7.34 -31.72 42.80
C LEU A 20 6.29 -32.84 42.90
N SER A 21 6.57 -34.02 42.35
CA SER A 21 5.55 -35.05 42.16
C SER A 21 5.54 -36.10 43.27
N ASP A 22 4.37 -36.38 43.84
CA ASP A 22 4.18 -37.55 44.70
C ASP A 22 4.24 -38.86 43.89
N ARG A 23 3.81 -38.82 42.61
CA ARG A 23 3.86 -39.93 41.65
C ARG A 23 4.19 -39.43 40.25
N ILE A 24 5.07 -40.14 39.56
CA ILE A 24 5.47 -39.89 38.18
C ILE A 24 4.88 -40.98 37.28
N ALA A 25 4.41 -40.58 36.10
CA ALA A 25 3.95 -41.44 35.03
C ALA A 25 4.74 -41.11 33.76
N ILE A 26 5.54 -42.07 33.28
CA ILE A 26 6.35 -41.93 32.06
C ILE A 26 5.55 -42.49 30.89
N MET A 27 5.36 -41.66 29.86
CA MET A 27 4.60 -42.01 28.67
C MET A 27 5.49 -41.90 27.43
N SER A 28 5.42 -42.90 26.55
CA SER A 28 6.10 -42.91 25.26
C SER A 28 5.13 -43.43 24.19
N ARG A 29 5.12 -42.80 23.02
CA ARG A 29 4.28 -43.19 21.85
C ARG A 29 2.79 -43.42 22.16
N GLY A 30 2.24 -42.60 23.06
CA GLY A 30 0.83 -42.70 23.48
C GLY A 30 0.52 -43.86 24.41
N ARG A 31 1.53 -44.54 24.97
CA ARG A 31 1.39 -45.63 25.95
C ARG A 31 2.12 -45.29 27.25
N LEU A 32 1.52 -45.67 28.37
CA LEU A 32 2.13 -45.54 29.70
C LEU A 32 3.20 -46.62 29.86
N GLN A 33 4.46 -46.21 30.00
CA GLN A 33 5.61 -47.13 30.09
C GLN A 33 5.94 -47.49 31.54
N ALA A 34 5.86 -46.50 32.44
CA ALA A 34 6.10 -46.71 33.86
C ALA A 34 5.27 -45.74 34.72
N SER A 35 4.87 -46.17 35.91
CA SER A 35 4.20 -45.31 36.89
C SER A 35 4.59 -45.72 38.31
N GLY A 36 4.88 -44.74 39.16
CA GLY A 36 5.26 -44.97 40.55
C GLY A 36 5.69 -43.69 41.26
N THR A 37 6.15 -43.80 42.51
CA THR A 37 6.86 -42.69 43.16
C THR A 37 8.22 -42.47 42.47
N PRO A 38 8.82 -41.27 42.57
CA PRO A 38 10.13 -41.03 41.97
C PRO A 38 11.18 -42.04 42.44
N ASP A 39 11.21 -42.33 43.75
CA ASP A 39 12.07 -43.35 44.32
C ASP A 39 11.83 -44.72 43.70
N TYR A 40 10.57 -45.18 43.61
CA TYR A 40 10.20 -46.47 43.03
C TYR A 40 10.69 -46.62 41.58
N LEU A 41 10.56 -45.56 40.77
CA LEU A 41 11.03 -45.57 39.39
C LEU A 41 12.56 -45.68 39.30
N LYS A 42 13.29 -44.98 40.18
CA LYS A 42 14.75 -45.13 40.33
C LYS A 42 15.17 -46.50 40.87
N GLN A 43 14.25 -47.29 41.45
CA GLN A 43 14.51 -48.69 41.84
C GLN A 43 14.32 -49.69 40.73
N ARG A 44 13.65 -49.30 39.65
CA ARG A 44 13.44 -50.16 38.49
C ARG A 44 14.68 -50.26 37.60
N THR A 45 15.65 -49.38 37.78
CA THR A 45 16.97 -49.46 37.14
C THR A 45 17.91 -50.37 37.93
N ASP A 46 18.76 -51.13 37.23
CA ASP A 46 19.71 -52.05 37.88
C ASP A 46 20.83 -51.37 38.67
N PHE A 47 21.00 -50.05 38.48
CA PHE A 47 22.11 -49.28 39.03
C PHE A 47 21.62 -48.24 40.05
N GLU A 48 22.37 -48.13 41.15
CA GLU A 48 22.13 -47.15 42.23
C GLU A 48 23.00 -45.90 42.04
N TYR A 49 24.24 -46.11 41.59
CA TYR A 49 25.21 -45.07 41.32
C TYR A 49 25.82 -45.26 39.93
N ARG A 50 26.19 -44.15 39.30
CA ARG A 50 27.04 -44.12 38.13
C ARG A 50 28.35 -43.44 38.42
N LEU A 51 29.40 -44.03 37.88
CA LEU A 51 30.77 -43.54 38.01
C LEU A 51 31.25 -43.17 36.62
N LEU A 52 31.40 -41.86 36.41
CA LEU A 52 31.92 -41.27 35.18
C LEU A 52 33.40 -41.01 35.37
N MET A 53 34.24 -41.44 34.43
CA MET A 53 35.70 -41.28 34.52
C MET A 53 36.29 -40.79 33.21
N ASP A 54 37.21 -39.83 33.32
CA ASP A 54 37.97 -39.31 32.18
C ASP A 54 39.28 -40.09 32.04
N LYS A 55 39.45 -40.80 30.94
CA LYS A 55 40.67 -41.56 30.63
C LYS A 55 41.81 -40.62 30.27
N GLN A 56 43.02 -40.98 30.70
CA GLN A 56 44.25 -40.32 30.24
C GLN A 56 44.71 -40.86 28.87
N ASP A 57 44.56 -42.16 28.61
CA ASP A 57 44.93 -42.84 27.36
C ASP A 57 43.88 -43.90 26.95
N ILE A 58 43.77 -44.18 25.64
CA ILE A 58 42.79 -45.14 25.09
C ILE A 58 42.99 -46.56 25.66
N SER A 59 44.21 -46.94 26.03
CA SER A 59 44.59 -48.27 26.54
C SER A 59 44.40 -48.46 28.06
N SER A 60 43.92 -47.47 28.80
CA SER A 60 43.74 -47.60 30.26
C SER A 60 42.42 -48.28 30.67
N SER A 61 41.51 -48.54 29.73
CA SER A 61 40.16 -49.07 30.01
C SER A 61 40.14 -50.36 30.81
N ASP A 62 40.95 -51.34 30.43
CA ASP A 62 41.00 -52.65 31.10
C ASP A 62 41.57 -52.55 32.52
N ARG A 63 42.56 -51.67 32.73
CA ARG A 63 43.19 -51.43 34.03
C ARG A 63 42.23 -50.73 34.99
N ILE A 64 41.50 -49.73 34.50
CA ILE A 64 40.46 -49.01 35.25
C ILE A 64 39.35 -49.99 35.66
N THR A 65 38.89 -50.83 34.73
CA THR A 65 37.84 -51.82 34.99
C THR A 65 38.27 -52.86 36.04
N GLN A 66 39.51 -53.38 35.95
CA GLN A 66 40.05 -54.32 36.95
C GLN A 66 40.20 -53.69 38.33
N PHE A 67 40.63 -52.43 38.40
CA PHE A 67 40.76 -51.70 39.66
C PHE A 67 39.40 -51.54 40.34
N ILE A 68 38.37 -51.11 39.59
CA ILE A 68 37.02 -50.92 40.11
C ILE A 68 36.43 -52.26 40.60
N GLN A 69 36.62 -53.33 39.83
CA GLN A 69 36.17 -54.68 40.20
C GLN A 69 36.84 -55.23 41.47
N GLY A 70 38.02 -54.72 41.84
CA GLY A 70 38.70 -55.07 43.10
C GLY A 70 38.02 -54.52 44.36
N TYR A 71 37.27 -53.43 44.23
CA TYR A 71 36.53 -52.81 45.35
C TYR A 71 35.03 -53.13 45.30
N VAL A 72 34.45 -53.17 44.11
CA VAL A 72 33.01 -53.38 43.92
C VAL A 72 32.79 -54.55 42.95
N GLY A 73 32.22 -55.64 43.46
CA GLY A 73 32.05 -56.88 42.68
C GLY A 73 30.95 -56.81 41.60
N SER A 74 30.05 -55.83 41.69
CA SER A 74 28.84 -55.73 40.88
C SER A 74 28.81 -54.46 40.00
N VAL A 75 29.85 -54.24 39.19
CA VAL A 75 29.97 -53.09 38.28
C VAL A 75 29.80 -53.50 36.82
N VAL A 76 29.02 -52.73 36.06
CA VAL A 76 28.80 -52.91 34.62
C VAL A 76 29.32 -51.68 33.89
N LEU A 77 30.11 -51.89 32.83
CA LEU A 77 30.51 -50.81 31.93
C LEU A 77 29.34 -50.49 31.00
N GLU A 78 28.69 -49.33 31.18
CA GLU A 78 27.54 -48.90 30.37
C GLU A 78 27.98 -48.23 29.07
N ARG A 79 29.04 -47.41 29.12
CA ARG A 79 29.53 -46.66 27.96
C ARG A 79 31.03 -46.52 27.99
N GLU A 80 31.64 -46.79 26.85
CA GLU A 80 33.06 -46.55 26.60
C GLU A 80 33.24 -45.58 25.43
N SER A 81 34.00 -44.52 25.67
CA SER A 81 34.44 -43.56 24.67
C SER A 81 35.98 -43.51 24.64
N ALA A 82 36.53 -42.77 23.67
CA ALA A 82 37.97 -42.53 23.58
C ALA A 82 38.52 -41.77 24.79
N ALA A 83 37.70 -40.91 25.41
CA ALA A 83 38.10 -40.06 26.53
C ALA A 83 37.35 -40.36 27.84
N GLU A 84 36.26 -41.13 27.82
CA GLU A 84 35.36 -41.28 28.97
C GLU A 84 34.92 -42.74 29.18
N LEU A 85 34.71 -43.12 30.43
CA LEU A 85 34.09 -44.38 30.86
C LEU A 85 32.90 -44.09 31.77
N VAL A 86 31.79 -44.80 31.55
CA VAL A 86 30.62 -44.74 32.42
C VAL A 86 30.35 -46.14 32.96
N TYR A 87 30.46 -46.28 34.27
CA TYR A 87 30.18 -47.52 34.98
C TYR A 87 28.89 -47.39 35.79
N GLY A 88 27.99 -48.36 35.64
CA GLY A 88 26.84 -48.55 36.50
C GLY A 88 27.16 -49.48 37.67
N ILE A 89 26.98 -49.00 38.90
CA ILE A 89 27.19 -49.77 40.13
C ILE A 89 25.83 -50.28 40.61
N LYS A 90 25.69 -51.60 40.76
CA LYS A 90 24.45 -52.23 41.23
C LYS A 90 24.17 -51.95 42.72
N ARG A 91 22.91 -52.09 43.11
CA ARG A 91 22.43 -51.86 44.48
C ARG A 91 23.09 -52.79 45.50
N GLY A 92 23.34 -52.27 46.71
CA GLY A 92 23.87 -53.04 47.85
C GLY A 92 25.37 -52.86 48.12
N GLU A 93 26.07 -52.11 47.27
CA GLU A 93 27.52 -51.87 47.35
C GLU A 93 27.89 -50.50 47.95
N SER A 94 26.92 -49.78 48.55
CA SER A 94 27.10 -48.41 49.05
C SER A 94 28.30 -48.23 50.01
N LYS A 95 28.58 -49.22 50.86
CA LYS A 95 29.74 -49.19 51.78
C LYS A 95 31.10 -49.34 51.06
N ASN A 96 31.10 -50.03 49.93
CA ASN A 96 32.31 -50.26 49.13
C ASN A 96 32.60 -49.06 48.20
N ILE A 97 31.61 -48.18 47.97
CA ILE A 97 31.80 -46.94 47.20
C ILE A 97 32.71 -45.96 47.94
N GLU A 98 32.58 -45.81 49.25
CA GLU A 98 33.47 -44.93 50.04
C GLU A 98 34.94 -45.40 49.94
N GLN A 99 35.15 -46.72 49.97
CA GLN A 99 36.48 -47.34 49.81
C GLN A 99 36.99 -47.21 48.37
N LEU A 100 36.12 -47.35 47.38
CA LEU A 100 36.44 -47.15 45.96
C LEU A 100 36.86 -45.70 45.68
N ILE A 101 36.11 -44.71 46.16
CA ILE A 101 36.42 -43.28 46.02
C ILE A 101 37.79 -42.98 46.66
N SER A 102 37.99 -43.43 47.90
CA SER A 102 39.28 -43.27 48.60
C SER A 102 40.44 -43.95 47.85
N GLY A 103 40.20 -45.12 47.26
CA GLY A 103 41.17 -45.84 46.45
C GLY A 103 41.49 -45.15 45.12
N LEU A 104 40.49 -44.54 44.49
CA LEU A 104 40.63 -43.75 43.26
C LEU A 104 41.41 -42.45 43.50
N ASP A 105 41.18 -41.78 44.64
CA ASP A 105 41.93 -40.57 45.02
C ASP A 105 43.41 -40.85 45.26
N GLN A 106 43.73 -41.98 45.90
CA GLN A 106 45.11 -42.35 46.24
C GLN A 106 45.91 -42.86 45.03
N ASN A 107 45.26 -43.47 44.04
CA ASN A 107 45.93 -44.15 42.92
C ASN A 107 45.64 -43.52 41.55
N LYS A 108 45.12 -42.28 41.53
CA LYS A 108 44.65 -41.58 40.32
C LYS A 108 45.64 -41.58 39.16
N GLU A 109 46.90 -41.22 39.43
CA GLU A 109 47.97 -41.18 38.41
C GLU A 109 48.43 -42.57 37.96
N ALA A 110 48.39 -43.56 38.86
CA ALA A 110 48.80 -44.93 38.57
C ALA A 110 47.77 -45.68 37.71
N ILE A 111 46.48 -45.34 37.84
CA ILE A 111 45.37 -45.94 37.11
C ILE A 111 45.15 -45.25 35.74
N GLY A 112 45.64 -44.03 35.57
CA GLY A 112 45.56 -43.27 34.32
C GLY A 112 44.20 -42.59 34.10
N ILE A 113 43.67 -41.94 35.15
CA ILE A 113 42.39 -41.21 35.15
C ILE A 113 42.64 -39.72 35.43
N ASN A 114 42.07 -38.82 34.63
CA ASN A 114 42.18 -37.37 34.81
C ASN A 114 41.20 -36.84 35.87
N SER A 115 39.97 -37.36 35.88
CA SER A 115 38.88 -37.01 36.80
C SER A 115 37.91 -38.17 36.91
N TYR A 116 37.21 -38.24 38.04
CA TYR A 116 36.04 -39.10 38.17
C TYR A 116 34.91 -38.32 38.85
N GLY A 117 33.67 -38.70 38.56
CA GLY A 117 32.46 -38.17 39.17
C GLY A 117 31.52 -39.32 39.53
N VAL A 118 30.90 -39.22 40.70
CA VAL A 118 29.87 -40.16 41.15
C VAL A 118 28.53 -39.45 41.15
N SER A 119 27.55 -40.01 40.44
CA SER A 119 26.17 -39.50 40.42
C SER A 119 25.19 -40.59 40.83
N MET A 120 24.10 -40.21 41.49
CA MET A 120 22.98 -41.13 41.73
C MET A 120 22.12 -41.25 40.47
N THR A 121 21.43 -42.37 40.32
CA THR A 121 20.49 -42.58 39.22
C THR A 121 19.33 -41.58 39.27
N THR A 122 19.15 -40.82 38.20
CA THR A 122 18.11 -39.79 38.05
C THR A 122 16.87 -40.33 37.33
N ILE A 123 15.76 -39.58 37.32
CA ILE A 123 14.59 -39.93 36.50
C ILE A 123 14.91 -39.86 35.00
N GLU A 124 15.86 -39.01 34.59
CA GLU A 124 16.37 -38.97 33.22
C GLU A 124 16.98 -40.30 32.80
N ASP A 125 17.72 -40.94 33.71
CA ASP A 125 18.33 -42.24 33.46
C ASP A 125 17.28 -43.35 33.30
N VAL A 126 16.24 -43.31 34.13
CA VAL A 126 15.08 -44.22 34.02
C VAL A 126 14.38 -44.01 32.68
N PHE A 127 14.20 -42.75 32.27
CA PHE A 127 13.55 -42.41 31.00
C PHE A 127 14.37 -42.90 29.79
N LEU A 128 15.67 -42.58 29.74
CA LEU A 128 16.56 -42.99 28.65
C LEU A 128 16.61 -44.51 28.50
N ARG A 129 16.66 -45.25 29.61
CA ARG A 129 16.65 -46.70 29.60
C ARG A 129 15.33 -47.27 29.07
N LEU A 130 14.18 -46.74 29.50
CA LEU A 130 12.87 -47.17 29.00
C LEU A 130 12.71 -46.93 27.49
N VAL A 131 13.28 -45.82 26.98
CA VAL A 131 13.28 -45.53 25.54
C VAL A 131 14.21 -46.47 24.77
N GLN A 132 15.39 -46.78 25.31
CA GLN A 132 16.31 -47.77 24.71
C GLN A 132 15.69 -49.17 24.67
N GLU A 133 15.08 -49.63 25.76
CA GLU A 133 14.36 -50.91 25.82
C GLU A 133 13.20 -50.95 24.80
N GLU A 134 12.50 -49.83 24.58
CA GLU A 134 11.48 -49.72 23.54
C GLU A 134 12.09 -49.75 22.12
N GLU A 135 13.19 -49.05 21.87
CA GLU A 135 13.89 -49.06 20.57
C GLU A 135 14.51 -50.43 20.24
N GLU A 136 15.09 -51.14 21.20
CA GLU A 136 15.63 -52.49 21.01
C GLU A 136 14.52 -53.49 20.68
N ASN A 137 13.37 -53.39 21.34
CA ASN A 137 12.19 -54.20 21.04
C ASN A 137 11.60 -53.92 19.65
N GLU A 138 11.75 -52.70 19.14
CA GLU A 138 11.27 -52.30 17.81
C GLU A 138 12.27 -52.55 16.67
N GLN A 139 13.58 -52.52 16.95
CA GLN A 139 14.61 -52.84 15.95
C GLN A 139 14.55 -54.30 15.50
N MET A 140 13.92 -55.19 16.27
CA MET A 140 13.57 -56.54 15.82
C MET A 140 12.43 -56.57 14.77
N GLN A 141 11.76 -55.44 14.47
CA GLN A 141 10.60 -55.40 13.56
C GLN A 141 10.70 -54.45 12.33
N GLU A 142 11.59 -53.46 12.25
CA GLU A 142 11.67 -52.56 11.07
C GLU A 142 13.09 -52.30 10.52
N GLY A 143 13.59 -53.24 9.70
CA GLY A 143 14.91 -53.15 9.06
C GLY A 143 15.04 -52.26 7.81
N ASN A 144 13.96 -51.65 7.29
CA ASN A 144 13.98 -51.07 5.93
C ASN A 144 13.96 -49.53 5.83
N ARG A 145 13.78 -48.75 6.91
CA ARG A 145 13.69 -47.27 6.81
C ARG A 145 15.00 -46.49 6.99
N ARG A 146 16.05 -47.11 7.54
CA ARG A 146 17.30 -46.41 7.90
C ARG A 146 18.19 -46.05 6.69
N GLN A 147 18.07 -46.75 5.56
CA GLN A 147 18.95 -46.53 4.40
C GLN A 147 18.76 -45.18 3.68
N LEU A 148 17.57 -44.58 3.68
CA LEU A 148 17.28 -43.35 2.93
C LEU A 148 17.82 -42.08 3.61
N GLY A 149 17.97 -42.09 4.94
CA GLY A 149 18.47 -40.94 5.71
C GLY A 149 19.99 -40.77 5.63
N GLU A 150 20.74 -41.86 5.62
CA GLU A 150 22.21 -41.81 5.61
C GLU A 150 22.81 -41.36 4.27
N GLU A 151 22.14 -41.61 3.13
CA GLU A 151 22.62 -41.15 1.83
C GLU A 151 22.56 -39.62 1.66
N VAL A 152 21.60 -38.95 2.32
CA VAL A 152 21.46 -37.48 2.24
C VAL A 152 22.61 -36.78 2.96
N PHE A 153 23.09 -37.33 4.09
CA PHE A 153 24.20 -36.77 4.86
C PHE A 153 25.58 -37.07 4.28
N ARG A 154 25.71 -38.07 3.39
CA ARG A 154 27.01 -38.49 2.81
C ARG A 154 27.37 -37.76 1.49
N LYS A 155 26.54 -36.83 0.99
CA LYS A 155 26.90 -36.01 -0.18
C LYS A 155 28.02 -35.02 0.17
N GLN A 156 29.26 -35.39 -0.14
CA GLN A 156 30.40 -34.47 -0.15
C GLN A 156 30.28 -33.49 -1.31
N TYR A 157 29.91 -32.25 -1.00
CA TYR A 157 29.94 -31.16 -1.96
C TYR A 157 31.38 -30.69 -2.19
N PRO A 158 31.80 -30.45 -3.44
CA PRO A 158 33.12 -29.90 -3.71
C PRO A 158 33.27 -28.52 -3.06
N ARG A 159 34.39 -28.31 -2.35
CA ARG A 159 34.67 -27.04 -1.67
C ARG A 159 34.90 -25.93 -2.69
N VAL A 160 33.91 -25.06 -2.86
CA VAL A 160 33.99 -23.89 -3.74
C VAL A 160 34.75 -22.75 -3.03
N ARG A 161 35.74 -22.15 -3.69
CA ARG A 161 36.54 -21.02 -3.16
C ARG A 161 36.45 -19.79 -4.06
N GLY A 162 36.78 -18.61 -3.51
CA GLY A 162 36.88 -17.35 -4.26
C GLY A 162 35.54 -16.80 -4.76
N MET A 163 35.52 -16.33 -6.01
CA MET A 163 34.35 -15.67 -6.62
C MET A 163 33.17 -16.64 -6.85
N ASN A 164 33.47 -17.92 -7.09
CA ASN A 164 32.45 -18.95 -7.21
C ASN A 164 31.70 -19.17 -5.89
N LEU A 165 32.37 -19.01 -4.74
CA LEU A 165 31.72 -19.07 -3.43
C LEU A 165 30.81 -17.87 -3.21
N PHE A 166 31.21 -16.68 -3.68
CA PHE A 166 30.38 -15.48 -3.63
C PHE A 166 29.08 -15.68 -4.42
N TRP A 167 29.17 -16.12 -5.67
CA TRP A 167 27.98 -16.39 -6.50
C TRP A 167 27.13 -17.54 -5.98
N ALA A 168 27.74 -18.60 -5.42
CA ALA A 168 27.00 -19.68 -4.77
C ALA A 168 26.17 -19.17 -3.57
N ARG A 169 26.72 -18.24 -2.78
CA ARG A 169 26.01 -17.59 -1.66
C ARG A 169 24.87 -16.69 -2.14
N ILE A 170 25.10 -15.87 -3.17
CA ILE A 170 24.03 -15.04 -3.78
C ILE A 170 22.92 -15.95 -4.31
N ARG A 171 23.25 -17.02 -5.05
CA ARG A 171 22.29 -17.99 -5.54
C ARG A 171 21.49 -18.65 -4.42
N ALA A 172 22.13 -19.03 -3.32
CA ALA A 172 21.44 -19.60 -2.17
C ALA A 172 20.42 -18.61 -1.55
N LEU A 173 20.80 -17.34 -1.41
CA LEU A 173 19.89 -16.29 -0.92
C LEU A 173 18.72 -16.04 -1.88
N LEU A 174 18.97 -16.05 -3.19
CA LEU A 174 17.92 -15.92 -4.22
C LEU A 174 16.95 -17.11 -4.18
N ILE A 175 17.46 -18.33 -4.04
CA ILE A 175 16.62 -19.54 -3.90
C ILE A 175 15.78 -19.45 -2.62
N LYS A 176 16.37 -19.01 -1.51
CA LYS A 176 15.65 -18.78 -0.27
C LYS A 176 14.54 -17.74 -0.46
N ARG A 177 14.85 -16.59 -1.07
CA ARG A 177 13.89 -15.53 -1.38
C ARG A 177 12.75 -16.02 -2.24
N TRP A 178 13.05 -16.83 -3.26
CA TRP A 178 12.04 -17.50 -4.08
C TRP A 178 11.12 -18.41 -3.26
N HIS A 179 11.67 -19.26 -2.39
CA HIS A 179 10.86 -20.14 -1.53
C HIS A 179 9.98 -19.36 -0.55
N VAL A 180 10.49 -18.27 0.04
CA VAL A 180 9.72 -17.40 0.93
C VAL A 180 8.58 -16.73 0.15
N SER A 181 8.87 -16.17 -1.02
CA SER A 181 7.87 -15.56 -1.91
C SER A 181 6.81 -16.57 -2.34
N ARG A 182 7.21 -17.81 -2.68
CA ARG A 182 6.29 -18.90 -3.07
C ARG A 182 5.41 -19.36 -1.92
N ARG A 183 5.91 -19.39 -0.69
CA ARG A 183 5.07 -19.70 0.49
C ARG A 183 4.04 -18.61 0.78
N GLN A 184 4.33 -17.37 0.40
CA GLN A 184 3.44 -16.22 0.54
C GLN A 184 2.75 -15.83 -0.78
N THR A 185 2.59 -16.78 -1.71
CA THR A 185 2.06 -16.48 -3.07
C THR A 185 0.71 -15.78 -3.02
N ASN A 186 -0.19 -16.13 -2.09
CA ASN A 186 -1.51 -15.50 -2.01
C ASN A 186 -1.44 -13.99 -1.74
N ILE A 187 -0.51 -13.57 -0.87
CA ILE A 187 -0.30 -12.15 -0.54
C ILE A 187 0.31 -11.44 -1.75
N PHE A 188 1.41 -11.98 -2.29
CA PHE A 188 2.09 -11.39 -3.45
C PHE A 188 1.18 -11.31 -4.68
N LEU A 189 0.46 -12.38 -4.99
CA LEU A 189 -0.47 -12.44 -6.13
C LEU A 189 -1.64 -11.49 -5.93
N GLY A 190 -2.25 -11.46 -4.73
CA GLY A 190 -3.38 -10.57 -4.44
C GLY A 190 -3.02 -9.10 -4.61
N PHE A 191 -1.88 -8.67 -4.09
CA PHE A 191 -1.42 -7.29 -4.28
C PHE A 191 -0.95 -6.98 -5.70
N PHE A 192 -0.33 -7.94 -6.39
CA PHE A 192 0.07 -7.77 -7.79
C PHE A 192 -1.15 -7.58 -8.70
N LEU A 193 -2.19 -8.40 -8.49
CA LEU A 193 -3.48 -8.24 -9.17
C LEU A 193 -4.16 -6.92 -8.78
N LEU A 194 -4.09 -6.50 -7.51
CA LEU A 194 -4.60 -5.20 -7.07
C LEU A 194 -3.89 -4.05 -7.78
N THR A 195 -2.56 -4.08 -7.92
CA THR A 195 -1.82 -3.02 -8.65
C THR A 195 -2.20 -2.96 -10.13
N ILE A 196 -2.43 -4.11 -10.76
CA ILE A 196 -2.89 -4.18 -12.15
C ILE A 196 -4.33 -3.67 -12.29
N LEU A 197 -5.22 -4.09 -11.39
CA LEU A 197 -6.62 -3.65 -11.39
C LEU A 197 -6.72 -2.14 -11.18
N LEU A 198 -5.96 -1.59 -10.23
CA LEU A 198 -5.91 -0.15 -10.00
C LEU A 198 -5.37 0.61 -11.21
N GLU A 199 -4.39 0.06 -11.93
CA GLU A 199 -3.89 0.69 -13.16
C GLU A 199 -4.92 0.66 -14.29
N ILE A 200 -5.63 -0.46 -14.47
CA ILE A 200 -6.72 -0.56 -15.45
C ILE A 200 -7.82 0.45 -15.12
N LEU A 201 -8.21 0.55 -13.84
CA LEU A 201 -9.19 1.55 -13.38
C LEU A 201 -8.68 2.97 -13.57
N ASN A 202 -7.40 3.24 -13.29
CA ASN A 202 -6.79 4.56 -13.45
C ASN A 202 -6.83 5.01 -14.93
N VAL A 203 -6.55 4.08 -15.86
CA VAL A 203 -6.65 4.35 -17.30
C VAL A 203 -8.10 4.46 -17.77
N ALA A 204 -9.03 3.71 -17.19
CA ALA A 204 -10.44 3.70 -17.61
C ALA A 204 -11.29 4.84 -17.01
N ALA A 205 -10.96 5.32 -15.80
CA ALA A 205 -11.78 6.25 -15.04
C ALA A 205 -11.46 7.72 -15.31
N ILE A 206 -10.36 8.04 -15.98
CA ILE A 206 -9.89 9.41 -16.19
C ILE A 206 -10.37 9.92 -17.56
N PRO A 207 -11.41 10.78 -17.60
CA PRO A 207 -11.94 11.33 -18.85
C PRO A 207 -10.97 12.33 -19.48
N THR A 208 -10.81 12.26 -20.79
CA THR A 208 -9.78 13.06 -21.47
C THR A 208 -10.12 14.55 -21.55
N PRO A 209 -9.10 15.42 -21.73
CA PRO A 209 -9.26 16.87 -21.85
C PRO A 209 -10.12 17.20 -23.04
N GLN A 210 -9.97 16.42 -24.10
CA GLN A 210 -10.68 16.61 -25.33
C GLN A 210 -12.10 16.03 -25.27
N GLU A 211 -12.37 14.93 -24.55
CA GLU A 211 -13.76 14.48 -24.33
C GLU A 211 -14.56 15.44 -23.47
N ILE A 212 -13.93 16.05 -22.45
CA ILE A 212 -14.59 17.05 -21.60
C ILE A 212 -14.67 18.39 -22.31
N GLN A 213 -13.60 18.84 -22.97
CA GLN A 213 -13.62 20.04 -23.78
C GLN A 213 -14.61 19.86 -24.94
N ASN A 214 -14.69 18.70 -25.59
CA ASN A 214 -15.79 18.41 -26.52
C ASN A 214 -17.14 18.42 -25.78
N SER A 215 -17.29 17.82 -24.60
CA SER A 215 -18.54 17.91 -23.82
C SER A 215 -18.93 19.35 -23.43
N LEU A 216 -17.95 20.27 -23.37
CA LEU A 216 -18.09 21.68 -23.00
C LEU A 216 -18.09 22.66 -24.20
N THR A 217 -17.48 22.29 -25.33
CA THR A 217 -17.14 23.15 -26.48
C THR A 217 -17.44 22.50 -27.83
N THR A 218 -18.03 21.30 -27.91
CA THR A 218 -18.39 20.75 -29.23
C THR A 218 -19.35 21.73 -29.89
N TYR A 219 -19.03 22.08 -31.13
CA TYR A 219 -19.90 22.71 -32.13
C TYR A 219 -21.36 22.16 -32.13
N ALA A 220 -21.60 20.96 -31.58
CA ALA A 220 -22.91 20.39 -31.32
C ALA A 220 -23.75 21.20 -30.32
N ARG A 221 -23.19 21.75 -29.23
CA ARG A 221 -23.92 22.70 -28.37
C ARG A 221 -24.23 24.02 -29.08
N ILE A 222 -23.52 24.37 -30.15
CA ILE A 222 -23.74 25.61 -30.91
C ILE A 222 -24.85 25.40 -31.94
N ALA A 223 -24.92 24.22 -32.57
CA ALA A 223 -26.06 23.78 -33.37
C ALA A 223 -27.32 23.60 -32.49
N ASP A 224 -27.16 23.09 -31.26
CA ASP A 224 -28.25 23.00 -30.27
C ASP A 224 -28.56 24.34 -29.57
N ALA A 225 -27.66 25.35 -29.62
CA ALA A 225 -27.89 26.69 -29.05
C ALA A 225 -28.66 27.62 -30.00
N GLN A 226 -28.79 27.24 -31.28
CA GLN A 226 -29.75 27.85 -32.20
C GLN A 226 -31.16 27.41 -31.81
N VAL A 227 -31.70 28.00 -30.75
CA VAL A 227 -33.03 27.64 -30.25
C VAL A 227 -34.04 28.71 -30.64
N THR A 228 -35.11 28.28 -31.29
CA THR A 228 -36.29 29.10 -31.49
C THR A 228 -36.97 29.32 -30.13
N LEU A 229 -37.07 30.58 -29.74
CA LEU A 229 -37.61 30.99 -28.46
C LEU A 229 -39.14 30.92 -28.51
N ILE A 230 -39.68 29.82 -28.01
CA ILE A 230 -41.10 29.49 -28.00
C ILE A 230 -41.53 29.25 -26.55
N PRO A 231 -42.75 29.62 -26.13
CA PRO A 231 -43.24 29.37 -24.77
C PRO A 231 -43.13 27.91 -24.28
N SER A 232 -43.05 26.93 -25.17
CA SER A 232 -42.91 25.48 -24.88
C SER A 232 -41.46 24.95 -24.88
N ILE A 233 -40.45 25.82 -24.97
CA ILE A 233 -39.02 25.46 -25.11
C ILE A 233 -38.47 24.54 -24.02
N TYR A 234 -38.98 24.62 -22.79
CA TYR A 234 -38.46 23.88 -21.63
C TYR A 234 -39.43 22.79 -21.11
N ASN A 235 -40.39 22.35 -21.94
CA ASN A 235 -41.51 21.38 -21.73
C ASN A 235 -42.89 22.06 -21.97
N SER A 236 -44.01 21.32 -21.93
CA SER A 236 -45.39 21.84 -22.07
C SER A 236 -45.83 22.68 -20.88
N GLN A 237 -45.14 23.80 -20.66
CA GLN A 237 -45.35 24.67 -19.51
C GLN A 237 -46.72 25.32 -19.54
N THR A 238 -47.22 25.57 -18.34
CA THR A 238 -48.48 26.26 -18.14
C THR A 238 -48.22 27.75 -18.13
N VAL A 239 -48.52 28.40 -19.24
CA VAL A 239 -48.47 29.86 -19.37
C VAL A 239 -49.70 30.44 -18.71
N VAL A 240 -49.49 31.30 -17.72
CA VAL A 240 -50.60 31.99 -17.06
C VAL A 240 -50.97 33.21 -17.89
N ALA A 241 -52.20 33.26 -18.40
CA ALA A 241 -52.67 34.34 -19.28
C ALA A 241 -53.85 35.11 -18.67
N TYR A 242 -53.80 36.44 -18.74
CA TYR A 242 -54.89 37.34 -18.39
C TYR A 242 -55.14 38.33 -19.53
N ALA A 243 -56.40 38.61 -19.83
CA ALA A 243 -56.81 39.69 -20.73
C ALA A 243 -58.00 40.47 -20.14
N ASN A 244 -57.96 41.80 -20.21
CA ASN A 244 -59.00 42.64 -19.62
C ASN A 244 -60.31 42.70 -20.44
N SER A 245 -60.25 42.37 -21.74
CA SER A 245 -61.42 42.41 -22.63
C SER A 245 -61.24 41.52 -23.86
N ASN A 246 -62.36 40.95 -24.32
CA ASN A 246 -62.46 40.22 -25.58
C ASN A 246 -62.64 41.14 -26.81
N ALA A 247 -62.64 42.46 -26.63
CA ALA A 247 -62.77 43.39 -27.74
C ALA A 247 -61.59 43.25 -28.71
N ASN A 248 -61.88 43.14 -30.01
CA ASN A 248 -60.91 42.84 -31.08
C ASN A 248 -60.22 41.47 -30.96
N ASN A 249 -60.83 40.50 -30.28
CA ASN A 249 -60.33 39.12 -30.16
C ASN A 249 -58.92 39.03 -29.55
N VAL A 250 -58.57 39.93 -28.61
CA VAL A 250 -57.23 39.97 -27.99
C VAL A 250 -56.95 38.70 -27.20
N GLU A 251 -57.86 38.33 -26.31
CA GLU A 251 -57.75 37.13 -25.46
C GLU A 251 -57.71 35.86 -26.32
N SER A 252 -58.64 35.71 -27.27
CA SER A 252 -58.68 34.54 -28.15
C SER A 252 -57.46 34.44 -29.08
N ARG A 253 -56.87 35.55 -29.52
CA ARG A 253 -55.59 35.54 -30.27
C ARG A 253 -54.42 35.13 -29.40
N LEU A 254 -54.35 35.63 -28.16
CA LEU A 254 -53.31 35.28 -27.20
C LEU A 254 -53.33 33.80 -26.86
N ILE A 255 -54.51 33.26 -26.53
CA ILE A 255 -54.68 31.85 -26.19
C ILE A 255 -54.41 30.97 -27.42
N SER A 256 -54.91 31.36 -28.60
CA SER A 256 -54.64 30.63 -29.85
C SER A 256 -53.15 30.55 -30.14
N TYR A 257 -52.41 31.66 -30.03
CA TYR A 257 -50.97 31.68 -30.24
C TYR A 257 -50.22 30.79 -29.24
N LEU A 258 -50.56 30.86 -27.95
CA LEU A 258 -49.91 30.04 -26.92
C LEU A 258 -50.20 28.55 -27.12
N SER A 259 -51.45 28.20 -27.47
CA SER A 259 -51.85 26.82 -27.77
C SER A 259 -51.15 26.28 -29.03
N ASP A 260 -51.02 27.09 -30.08
CA ASP A 260 -50.32 26.75 -31.33
C ASP A 260 -48.83 26.45 -31.08
N THR A 261 -48.25 26.99 -30.00
CA THR A 261 -46.88 26.69 -29.60
C THR A 261 -46.73 25.39 -28.79
N GLY A 262 -47.82 24.71 -28.46
CA GLY A 262 -47.83 23.49 -27.64
C GLY A 262 -47.68 23.75 -26.13
N ALA A 263 -47.84 24.99 -25.68
CA ALA A 263 -47.89 25.33 -24.26
C ALA A 263 -49.30 25.07 -23.70
N THR A 264 -49.39 24.66 -22.43
CA THR A 264 -50.67 24.63 -21.72
C THR A 264 -50.97 26.03 -21.22
N VAL A 265 -52.24 26.45 -21.17
CA VAL A 265 -52.60 27.84 -20.79
C VAL A 265 -53.54 27.79 -19.60
N ASP A 266 -53.16 28.44 -18.50
CA ASP A 266 -54.04 28.71 -17.35
C ASP A 266 -54.62 30.11 -17.52
N GLU A 267 -55.88 30.18 -17.91
CA GLU A 267 -56.62 31.44 -18.06
C GLU A 267 -57.09 31.96 -16.70
N ILE A 268 -56.80 33.23 -16.42
CA ILE A 268 -57.26 33.92 -15.22
C ILE A 268 -58.18 35.07 -15.64
N PHE A 269 -59.28 35.26 -14.91
CA PHE A 269 -60.28 36.30 -15.21
C PHE A 269 -60.04 37.64 -14.46
N SER A 270 -59.10 37.66 -13.52
CA SER A 270 -58.67 38.84 -12.75
C SER A 270 -57.19 39.17 -13.00
N ASP A 271 -56.83 40.44 -12.87
CA ASP A 271 -55.44 40.93 -13.01
C ASP A 271 -54.56 40.52 -11.81
N THR A 272 -54.36 39.22 -11.67
CA THR A 272 -53.74 38.59 -10.50
C THR A 272 -52.68 37.57 -10.94
N VAL A 273 -52.07 37.75 -12.11
CA VAL A 273 -51.07 36.83 -12.69
C VAL A 273 -49.91 36.60 -11.71
N LEU A 274 -49.34 37.66 -11.15
CA LEU A 274 -48.21 37.55 -10.22
C LEU A 274 -48.61 36.86 -8.91
N SER A 275 -49.77 37.21 -8.32
CA SER A 275 -50.24 36.59 -7.08
C SER A 275 -50.66 35.13 -7.26
N TYR A 276 -51.20 34.75 -8.44
CA TYR A 276 -51.53 33.37 -8.77
C TYR A 276 -50.27 32.52 -8.83
N VAL A 277 -49.27 32.98 -9.59
CA VAL A 277 -47.98 32.31 -9.72
C VAL A 277 -47.25 32.21 -8.37
N THR A 278 -47.27 33.30 -7.58
CA THR A 278 -46.69 33.33 -6.23
C THR A 278 -47.41 32.37 -5.28
N GLY A 279 -48.74 32.25 -5.37
CA GLY A 279 -49.53 31.29 -4.59
C GLY A 279 -49.17 29.84 -4.91
N ARG A 280 -48.86 29.53 -6.19
CA ARG A 280 -48.38 28.20 -6.61
C ARG A 280 -46.97 27.91 -6.13
N TYR A 281 -46.09 28.91 -6.12
CA TYR A 281 -44.76 28.80 -5.53
C TYR A 281 -44.81 28.40 -4.05
N TYR A 282 -45.69 29.01 -3.25
CA TYR A 282 -45.84 28.66 -1.84
C TYR A 282 -46.44 27.26 -1.59
N GLN A 283 -47.12 26.66 -2.57
CA GLN A 283 -47.62 25.29 -2.46
C GLN A 283 -46.50 24.27 -2.69
N THR A 284 -45.64 24.48 -3.69
CA THR A 284 -44.51 23.58 -3.98
C THR A 284 -43.51 24.23 -4.94
N GLU A 285 -42.24 24.31 -4.53
CA GLU A 285 -41.15 24.90 -5.31
C GLU A 285 -40.91 24.15 -6.64
N ASP A 286 -40.99 22.81 -6.62
CA ASP A 286 -40.80 21.95 -7.80
C ASP A 286 -41.86 22.19 -8.90
N ILE A 287 -43.09 22.53 -8.52
CA ILE A 287 -44.17 22.85 -9.48
C ILE A 287 -43.91 24.21 -10.14
N PHE A 288 -43.47 25.20 -9.37
CA PHE A 288 -43.15 26.51 -9.92
C PHE A 288 -41.94 26.44 -10.88
N ILE A 289 -40.87 25.76 -10.46
CA ILE A 289 -39.64 25.63 -11.25
C ILE A 289 -39.91 24.89 -12.57
N ASN A 290 -40.82 23.92 -12.61
CA ASN A 290 -41.04 23.10 -13.80
C ASN A 290 -42.28 23.48 -14.64
N THR A 291 -43.30 24.12 -14.06
CA THR A 291 -44.62 24.29 -14.69
C THR A 291 -44.99 25.77 -14.94
N TYR A 292 -44.74 26.67 -13.99
CA TYR A 292 -45.24 28.07 -14.02
C TYR A 292 -44.12 29.09 -14.23
N GLN A 293 -43.47 29.05 -15.39
CA GLN A 293 -42.28 29.85 -15.66
C GLN A 293 -42.53 31.17 -16.42
N LEU A 294 -43.73 31.32 -17.00
CA LEU A 294 -44.11 32.43 -17.87
C LEU A 294 -45.53 32.90 -17.55
N GLY A 295 -45.74 34.21 -17.50
CA GLY A 295 -47.07 34.82 -17.38
C GLY A 295 -47.25 36.03 -18.28
N LEU A 296 -48.45 36.21 -18.84
CA LEU A 296 -48.79 37.31 -19.74
C LEU A 296 -50.09 37.98 -19.30
N ALA A 297 -50.10 39.31 -19.24
CA ALA A 297 -51.29 40.11 -18.95
C ALA A 297 -51.49 41.16 -20.05
N ALA A 298 -52.64 41.14 -20.72
CA ALA A 298 -52.99 42.04 -21.81
C ALA A 298 -54.11 43.01 -21.41
N TYR A 299 -53.89 44.31 -21.67
CA TYR A 299 -54.81 45.39 -21.36
C TYR A 299 -55.13 46.18 -22.63
N ASN A 300 -56.31 45.93 -23.19
CA ASN A 300 -56.86 46.74 -24.26
C ASN A 300 -57.60 47.93 -23.65
N ASN A 301 -57.00 49.11 -23.73
CA ASN A 301 -57.57 50.37 -23.25
C ASN A 301 -57.97 51.29 -24.43
N GLY A 302 -57.82 50.80 -25.66
CA GLY A 302 -58.09 51.55 -26.88
C GLY A 302 -59.56 51.55 -27.27
N THR A 303 -59.93 52.53 -28.08
CA THR A 303 -61.22 52.56 -28.78
C THR A 303 -61.01 52.15 -30.24
N LEU A 304 -62.10 51.88 -30.99
CA LEU A 304 -62.03 51.50 -32.41
C LEU A 304 -61.28 52.51 -33.29
N LEU A 305 -61.25 53.79 -32.90
CA LEU A 305 -60.59 54.88 -33.63
C LEU A 305 -59.12 55.09 -33.21
N SER A 306 -58.75 54.63 -32.01
CA SER A 306 -57.40 54.76 -31.43
C SER A 306 -57.01 53.46 -30.70
N PRO A 307 -56.52 52.43 -31.44
CA PRO A 307 -56.18 51.15 -30.84
C PRO A 307 -54.96 51.28 -29.91
N SER A 308 -55.12 50.84 -28.66
CA SER A 308 -54.07 50.91 -27.64
C SER A 308 -54.08 49.61 -26.82
N LEU A 309 -53.06 48.79 -27.01
CA LEU A 309 -52.84 47.55 -26.27
C LEU A 309 -51.56 47.67 -25.44
N ARG A 310 -51.66 47.41 -24.13
CA ARG A 310 -50.53 47.28 -23.22
C ARG A 310 -50.39 45.83 -22.82
N MET A 311 -49.17 45.32 -22.76
CA MET A 311 -48.90 43.96 -22.27
C MET A 311 -47.83 44.00 -21.16
N ASN A 312 -48.06 43.24 -20.11
CA ASN A 312 -47.06 42.94 -19.09
C ASN A 312 -46.64 41.47 -19.25
N ALA A 313 -45.34 41.23 -19.35
CA ALA A 313 -44.76 39.89 -19.45
C ALA A 313 -43.95 39.58 -18.18
N TYR A 314 -44.30 38.47 -17.53
CA TYR A 314 -43.64 37.97 -16.34
C TYR A 314 -42.82 36.72 -16.71
N PHE A 315 -41.59 36.66 -16.22
CA PHE A 315 -40.68 35.55 -16.50
C PHE A 315 -39.96 35.10 -15.23
N SER A 316 -39.64 33.82 -15.14
CA SER A 316 -38.78 33.26 -14.09
C SER A 316 -37.31 33.43 -14.43
N THR A 317 -36.47 33.80 -13.45
CA THR A 317 -35.00 33.90 -13.62
C THR A 317 -34.28 32.56 -13.53
N VAL A 318 -34.99 31.47 -13.26
CA VAL A 318 -34.39 30.13 -13.08
C VAL A 318 -33.89 29.56 -14.41
N ASN A 319 -34.63 29.80 -15.50
CA ASN A 319 -34.28 29.29 -16.82
C ASN A 319 -33.71 30.38 -17.72
N PHE A 320 -32.70 30.02 -18.49
CA PHE A 320 -31.89 30.98 -19.24
C PHE A 320 -32.65 31.71 -20.37
N HIS A 321 -33.67 31.09 -20.98
CA HIS A 321 -34.37 31.63 -22.16
C HIS A 321 -35.79 32.16 -21.90
N THR A 322 -36.30 32.09 -20.67
CA THR A 322 -37.67 32.55 -20.33
C THR A 322 -37.88 34.04 -20.55
N MET A 323 -36.91 34.88 -20.19
CA MET A 323 -36.97 36.33 -20.39
C MET A 323 -37.16 36.71 -21.88
N PRO A 324 -36.26 36.32 -22.80
CA PRO A 324 -36.44 36.69 -24.20
C PRO A 324 -37.66 36.00 -24.85
N THR A 325 -38.03 34.79 -24.42
CA THR A 325 -39.28 34.13 -24.87
C THR A 325 -40.53 34.91 -24.45
N SER A 326 -40.59 35.43 -23.21
CA SER A 326 -41.72 36.23 -22.73
C SER A 326 -41.90 37.52 -23.53
N LEU A 327 -40.79 38.14 -23.92
CA LEU A 327 -40.78 39.32 -24.76
C LEU A 327 -41.22 39.00 -26.20
N GLY A 328 -40.74 37.89 -26.78
CA GLY A 328 -41.15 37.43 -28.11
C GLY A 328 -42.64 37.12 -28.20
N ALA A 329 -43.20 36.49 -27.17
CA ALA A 329 -44.63 36.20 -27.07
C ALA A 329 -45.47 37.49 -26.95
N ALA A 330 -45.05 38.45 -26.12
CA ALA A 330 -45.71 39.75 -26.00
C ALA A 330 -45.64 40.56 -27.31
N ALA A 331 -44.49 40.58 -27.97
CA ALA A 331 -44.30 41.27 -29.25
C ALA A 331 -45.18 40.69 -30.36
N THR A 332 -45.29 39.36 -30.43
CA THR A 332 -46.17 38.67 -31.39
C THR A 332 -47.64 39.06 -31.17
N ASN A 333 -48.09 39.11 -29.92
CA ASN A 333 -49.47 39.48 -29.60
C ASN A 333 -49.79 40.94 -29.90
N LEU A 334 -48.87 41.87 -29.58
CA LEU A 334 -48.98 43.27 -30.00
C LEU A 334 -49.07 43.38 -31.53
N PHE A 335 -48.23 42.63 -32.25
CA PHE A 335 -48.24 42.64 -33.71
C PHE A 335 -49.55 42.10 -34.30
N GLN A 336 -50.07 40.99 -33.78
CA GLN A 336 -51.35 40.41 -34.19
C GLN A 336 -52.54 41.35 -33.95
N PHE A 337 -52.50 42.10 -32.83
CA PHE A 337 -53.52 43.11 -32.52
C PHE A 337 -53.55 44.23 -33.56
N TYR A 338 -52.41 44.88 -33.80
CA TYR A 338 -52.33 46.01 -34.74
C TYR A 338 -52.44 45.59 -36.21
N ALA A 339 -51.94 44.41 -36.58
CA ALA A 339 -52.07 43.86 -37.93
C ALA A 339 -53.45 43.25 -38.21
N ASN A 340 -54.33 43.20 -37.21
CA ASN A 340 -55.67 42.60 -37.25
C ASN A 340 -55.68 41.19 -37.88
N SER A 341 -54.71 40.36 -37.53
CA SER A 341 -54.49 39.04 -38.15
C SER A 341 -53.86 38.08 -37.15
N SER A 342 -54.45 36.89 -36.97
CA SER A 342 -53.93 35.83 -36.11
C SER A 342 -52.85 34.97 -36.78
N SER A 343 -52.75 34.99 -38.12
CA SER A 343 -51.79 34.17 -38.87
C SER A 343 -50.38 34.76 -38.92
N LYS A 344 -50.21 36.01 -38.48
CA LYS A 344 -48.92 36.68 -38.46
C LYS A 344 -48.25 36.48 -37.10
N SER A 345 -47.01 36.01 -37.06
CA SER A 345 -46.24 35.83 -35.83
C SER A 345 -44.80 36.29 -36.00
N ILE A 346 -44.15 36.65 -34.90
CA ILE A 346 -42.73 37.00 -34.87
C ILE A 346 -41.98 35.80 -34.31
N VAL A 347 -41.06 35.25 -35.10
CA VAL A 347 -40.19 34.15 -34.67
C VAL A 347 -38.89 34.75 -34.18
N THR A 348 -38.52 34.46 -32.93
CA THR A 348 -37.26 34.89 -32.34
C THR A 348 -36.33 33.70 -32.17
N ILE A 349 -35.10 33.82 -32.66
CA ILE A 349 -34.11 32.74 -32.64
C ILE A 349 -32.88 33.26 -31.91
N ASN A 350 -32.45 32.55 -30.87
CA ASN A 350 -31.19 32.86 -30.22
C ASN A 350 -30.04 32.35 -31.09
N GLN A 351 -29.19 33.26 -31.59
CA GLN A 351 -28.04 32.92 -32.42
C GLN A 351 -26.75 33.46 -31.78
N PRO A 352 -25.99 32.64 -31.03
CA PRO A 352 -24.70 33.07 -30.52
C PRO A 352 -23.70 33.31 -31.66
N ILE A 353 -22.89 34.38 -31.54
CA ILE A 353 -21.81 34.70 -32.49
C ILE A 353 -20.63 33.76 -32.21
N ILE A 354 -20.11 33.12 -33.26
CA ILE A 354 -18.94 32.24 -33.17
C ILE A 354 -17.68 33.11 -33.06
N THR A 355 -17.05 33.13 -31.90
CA THR A 355 -15.73 33.74 -31.73
C THR A 355 -14.62 32.74 -32.08
N SER A 356 -13.59 33.19 -32.79
CA SER A 356 -12.38 32.41 -33.06
C SER A 356 -11.74 31.89 -31.74
N PRO A 357 -11.13 30.68 -31.72
CA PRO A 357 -10.52 30.08 -30.53
C PRO A 357 -9.44 30.96 -29.84
N ALA A 358 -8.93 31.98 -30.51
CA ALA A 358 -7.97 32.94 -29.94
C ALA A 358 -8.60 33.87 -28.87
N ALA A 359 -9.93 34.05 -28.86
CA ALA A 359 -10.65 34.82 -27.87
C ALA A 359 -11.52 33.88 -27.02
N THR A 360 -10.89 32.90 -26.37
CA THR A 360 -11.56 32.13 -25.32
C THR A 360 -12.06 33.12 -24.26
N SER A 361 -13.34 33.06 -23.91
CA SER A 361 -13.89 33.85 -22.81
C SER A 361 -13.05 33.64 -21.55
N TYR A 362 -12.99 34.62 -20.66
CA TYR A 362 -12.31 34.50 -19.36
C TYR A 362 -12.69 33.20 -18.61
N ILE A 363 -13.95 32.79 -18.74
CA ILE A 363 -14.47 31.55 -18.17
C ILE A 363 -13.89 30.31 -18.88
N ALA A 364 -13.79 30.30 -20.21
CA ALA A 364 -13.14 29.20 -20.94
C ALA A 364 -11.64 29.11 -20.65
N GLN A 365 -10.96 30.26 -20.45
CA GLN A 365 -9.56 30.30 -20.03
C GLN A 365 -9.40 29.76 -18.61
N ILE A 366 -10.26 30.15 -17.66
CA ILE A 366 -10.27 29.60 -16.30
C ILE A 366 -10.59 28.11 -16.31
N ILE A 367 -11.53 27.64 -17.14
CA ILE A 367 -11.87 26.21 -17.23
C ILE A 367 -10.69 25.41 -17.80
N ASN A 368 -10.01 25.91 -18.83
CA ASN A 368 -8.80 25.27 -19.36
C ASN A 368 -7.65 25.27 -18.34
N VAL A 369 -7.52 26.33 -17.55
CA VAL A 369 -6.53 26.39 -16.46
C VAL A 369 -6.93 25.45 -15.32
N LEU A 370 -8.16 25.47 -14.81
CA LEU A 370 -8.65 24.50 -13.83
C LEU A 370 -8.43 23.07 -14.34
N TYR A 371 -8.69 22.80 -15.61
CA TYR A 371 -8.42 21.49 -16.19
C TYR A 371 -6.91 21.11 -16.13
N CYS A 372 -6.03 22.05 -16.43
CA CYS A 372 -4.57 21.89 -16.39
C CYS A 372 -3.95 21.78 -15.01
N PHE A 373 -4.63 22.32 -14.02
CA PHE A 373 -3.95 22.82 -12.83
C PHE A 373 -4.70 22.43 -11.55
N GLU A 374 -6.02 22.26 -11.59
CA GLU A 374 -6.88 22.01 -10.44
C GLU A 374 -8.26 21.49 -10.92
N VAL A 375 -8.52 20.19 -11.09
CA VAL A 375 -9.06 19.39 -9.97
C VAL A 375 -9.16 17.85 -10.21
N PHE A 376 -9.05 17.24 -11.41
CA PHE A 376 -9.12 15.75 -11.49
C PHE A 376 -8.08 15.02 -12.39
N PRO A 377 -7.97 15.18 -13.71
CA PRO A 377 -7.43 14.08 -14.52
C PRO A 377 -5.88 13.91 -14.51
N ILE A 378 -5.08 14.92 -14.87
CA ILE A 378 -3.61 14.82 -14.95
C ILE A 378 -2.95 14.61 -13.57
N SER A 379 -3.36 15.39 -12.57
CA SER A 379 -2.82 15.31 -11.22
C SER A 379 -3.25 14.03 -10.49
N LEU A 380 -4.47 13.52 -10.74
CA LEU A 380 -4.87 12.22 -10.19
C LEU A 380 -4.20 11.07 -10.92
N PHE A 381 -4.02 11.13 -12.24
CA PHE A 381 -3.31 10.07 -12.96
C PHE A 381 -1.89 9.89 -12.43
N SER A 382 -1.15 11.00 -12.27
CA SER A 382 0.21 10.99 -11.69
C SER A 382 0.23 10.59 -10.21
N LEU A 383 -0.77 11.01 -9.42
CA LEU A 383 -0.94 10.63 -8.02
C LEU A 383 -1.26 9.14 -7.87
N PHE A 384 -2.22 8.59 -8.61
CA PHE A 384 -2.59 7.18 -8.57
C PHE A 384 -1.43 6.29 -9.01
N ASN A 385 -0.74 6.63 -10.11
CA ASN A 385 0.47 5.92 -10.53
C ASN A 385 1.53 5.89 -9.43
N SER A 386 1.74 6.99 -8.72
CA SER A 386 2.71 7.08 -7.63
C SER A 386 2.26 6.29 -6.38
N ILE A 387 0.96 6.24 -6.10
CA ILE A 387 0.38 5.42 -5.02
C ILE A 387 0.54 3.93 -5.36
N ILE A 388 0.23 3.51 -6.59
CA ILE A 388 0.41 2.14 -7.07
C ILE A 388 1.88 1.71 -6.93
N ALA A 389 2.81 2.57 -7.35
CA ALA A 389 4.24 2.34 -7.20
C ALA A 389 4.67 2.20 -5.73
N THR A 390 4.05 2.96 -4.82
CA THR A 390 4.32 2.90 -3.37
C THR A 390 3.83 1.58 -2.75
N ILE A 391 2.61 1.15 -3.10
CA ILE A 391 2.02 -0.11 -2.60
C ILE A 391 2.97 -1.26 -2.88
N TYR A 392 3.51 -1.31 -4.09
CA TYR A 392 4.40 -2.39 -4.50
C TYR A 392 5.67 -2.49 -3.65
N ILE A 393 6.36 -1.38 -3.44
CA ILE A 393 7.60 -1.35 -2.63
C ILE A 393 7.30 -1.62 -1.15
N ALA A 394 6.15 -1.14 -0.65
CA ALA A 394 5.72 -1.43 0.72
C ALA A 394 5.55 -2.94 0.96
N ILE A 395 5.13 -3.72 -0.03
CA ILE A 395 4.99 -5.17 0.09
C ILE A 395 6.35 -5.86 0.14
N LEU A 396 7.29 -5.44 -0.70
CA LEU A 396 8.66 -5.97 -0.69
C LEU A 396 9.31 -5.75 0.70
N LEU A 397 9.02 -4.62 1.34
CA LEU A 397 9.47 -4.30 2.70
C LEU A 397 9.04 -5.34 3.75
N LEU A 398 7.84 -5.93 3.64
CA LEU A 398 7.30 -6.88 4.64
C LEU A 398 8.29 -8.02 4.91
N THR A 399 8.86 -8.58 3.85
CA THR A 399 9.78 -9.72 3.94
C THR A 399 11.12 -9.37 4.60
N LEU A 400 11.59 -8.12 4.45
CA LEU A 400 12.80 -7.65 5.11
C LEU A 400 12.57 -7.39 6.60
N VAL A 401 11.41 -6.83 6.93
CA VAL A 401 11.03 -6.56 8.31
C VAL A 401 10.80 -7.87 9.08
N THR A 402 10.15 -8.88 8.48
CA THR A 402 10.01 -10.21 9.09
C THR A 402 11.36 -10.88 9.32
N GLU A 403 12.30 -10.81 8.36
CA GLU A 403 13.65 -11.39 8.50
C GLU A 403 14.46 -10.74 9.62
N ARG A 404 14.26 -9.43 9.86
CA ARG A 404 14.93 -8.71 10.94
C ARG A 404 14.29 -9.03 12.30
N ILE A 405 12.96 -9.05 12.41
CA ILE A 405 12.26 -9.32 13.69
C ILE A 405 12.49 -10.76 14.14
N SER A 406 12.48 -11.72 13.21
CA SER A 406 12.76 -13.13 13.49
C SER A 406 14.24 -13.42 13.77
N ASN A 407 15.12 -12.41 13.74
CA ASN A 407 16.59 -12.54 13.80
C ASN A 407 17.18 -13.49 12.74
N SER A 408 16.41 -13.86 11.70
CA SER A 408 16.87 -14.70 10.60
C SER A 408 18.02 -14.05 9.83
N LYS A 409 18.03 -12.71 9.71
CA LYS A 409 19.15 -11.97 9.11
C LYS A 409 20.44 -12.21 9.88
N ASP A 410 20.42 -12.15 11.21
CA ASP A 410 21.63 -12.33 12.02
C ASP A 410 22.16 -13.76 11.90
N LEU A 411 21.26 -14.74 11.91
CA LEU A 411 21.62 -16.15 11.73
C LEU A 411 22.32 -16.41 10.38
N GLN A 412 21.90 -15.72 9.32
CA GLN A 412 22.58 -15.79 8.02
C GLN A 412 23.96 -15.12 8.06
N LEU A 413 24.12 -14.02 8.79
CA LEU A 413 25.40 -13.32 8.90
C LEU A 413 26.43 -14.13 9.71
N LEU A 414 26.00 -15.01 10.62
CA LEU A 414 26.87 -15.95 11.34
C LEU A 414 27.54 -16.97 10.39
N THR A 415 26.94 -17.27 9.24
CA THR A 415 27.51 -18.20 8.23
C THR A 415 28.65 -17.60 7.39
N ASN A 416 29.30 -16.55 7.89
CA ASN A 416 30.37 -15.80 7.21
C ASN A 416 29.92 -15.17 5.88
N LEU A 417 28.62 -14.82 5.79
CA LEU A 417 28.05 -14.04 4.71
C LEU A 417 28.40 -12.56 4.93
N LYS A 418 29.03 -11.93 3.95
CA LYS A 418 29.26 -10.48 3.98
C LYS A 418 27.92 -9.76 3.82
N ARG A 419 27.66 -8.75 4.65
CA ARG A 419 26.43 -7.94 4.62
C ARG A 419 26.15 -7.29 3.27
N ARG A 420 27.19 -6.85 2.56
CA ARG A 420 27.07 -6.33 1.19
C ARG A 420 26.46 -7.37 0.25
N GLY A 421 26.82 -8.65 0.41
CA GLY A 421 26.25 -9.75 -0.37
C GLY A 421 24.78 -10.03 -0.01
N TYR A 422 24.40 -9.89 1.26
CA TYR A 422 23.00 -9.98 1.69
C TYR A 422 22.13 -8.92 1.02
N TRP A 423 22.53 -7.64 1.12
CA TRP A 423 21.78 -6.53 0.52
C TRP A 423 21.76 -6.61 -1.00
N LEU A 424 22.86 -7.00 -1.64
CA LEU A 424 22.91 -7.19 -3.09
C LEU A 424 21.97 -8.30 -3.56
N ALA A 425 21.92 -9.45 -2.85
CA ALA A 425 21.02 -10.53 -3.22
C ALA A 425 19.54 -10.14 -3.11
N ASN A 426 19.17 -9.44 -2.03
CA ASN A 426 17.80 -8.93 -1.87
C ASN A 426 17.47 -7.89 -2.94
N TRP A 427 18.39 -6.97 -3.23
CA TRP A 427 18.20 -5.96 -4.26
C TRP A 427 18.01 -6.57 -5.65
N ILE A 428 18.81 -7.58 -6.03
CA ILE A 428 18.65 -8.28 -7.32
C ILE A 428 17.25 -8.91 -7.42
N PHE A 429 16.78 -9.57 -6.35
CA PHE A 429 15.48 -10.21 -6.33
C PHE A 429 14.35 -9.18 -6.41
N ASP A 430 14.36 -8.17 -5.55
CA ASP A 430 13.34 -7.12 -5.48
C ASP A 430 13.29 -6.30 -6.78
N PHE A 431 14.46 -5.94 -7.33
CA PHE A 431 14.57 -5.23 -8.61
C PHE A 431 14.01 -6.06 -9.77
N SER A 432 14.26 -7.36 -9.81
CA SER A 432 13.71 -8.24 -10.86
C SER A 432 12.18 -8.29 -10.84
N LEU A 433 11.58 -8.30 -9.65
CA LEU A 433 10.13 -8.25 -9.46
C LEU A 433 9.55 -6.89 -9.86
N CYS A 434 10.18 -5.79 -9.43
CA CYS A 434 9.80 -4.43 -9.86
C CYS A 434 9.87 -4.26 -11.38
N LEU A 435 10.88 -4.82 -12.05
CA LEU A 435 11.03 -4.72 -13.49
C LEU A 435 9.86 -5.38 -14.23
N ILE A 436 9.40 -6.54 -13.75
CA ILE A 436 8.20 -7.21 -14.28
C ILE A 436 6.98 -6.30 -14.11
N LEU A 437 6.76 -5.74 -12.92
CA LEU A 437 5.62 -4.85 -12.68
C LEU A 437 5.66 -3.62 -13.60
N ILE A 438 6.80 -2.93 -13.70
CA ILE A 438 6.92 -1.72 -14.53
C ILE A 438 6.65 -2.04 -15.99
N SER A 439 7.18 -3.17 -16.49
CA SER A 439 6.91 -3.61 -17.86
C SER A 439 5.40 -3.81 -18.08
N LEU A 440 4.69 -4.43 -17.13
CA LEU A 440 3.26 -4.64 -17.22
C LEU A 440 2.46 -3.33 -17.13
N LEU A 441 2.81 -2.43 -16.20
CA LEU A 441 2.16 -1.12 -16.08
C LEU A 441 2.29 -0.32 -17.40
N THR A 442 3.49 -0.28 -17.99
CA THR A 442 3.69 0.40 -19.29
C THR A 442 2.95 -0.28 -20.45
N ILE A 443 2.84 -1.61 -20.44
CA ILE A 443 2.04 -2.35 -21.42
C ILE A 443 0.55 -2.05 -21.25
N ILE A 444 0.03 -2.02 -20.02
CA ILE A 444 -1.38 -1.72 -19.72
C ILE A 444 -1.73 -0.32 -20.19
N ILE A 445 -0.90 0.67 -19.89
CA ILE A 445 -1.10 2.05 -20.36
C ILE A 445 -1.11 2.10 -21.90
N LYS A 446 -0.18 1.40 -22.57
CA LYS A 446 -0.12 1.35 -24.03
C LYS A 446 -1.32 0.62 -24.66
N ILE A 447 -1.79 -0.49 -24.07
CA ILE A 447 -2.97 -1.22 -24.56
C ILE A 447 -4.23 -0.40 -24.31
N GLY A 448 -4.38 0.18 -23.12
CA GLY A 448 -5.46 1.11 -22.81
C GLY A 448 -5.51 2.27 -23.81
N SER A 449 -4.34 2.71 -24.29
CA SER A 449 -4.24 3.70 -25.36
C SER A 449 -4.67 3.28 -26.75
N ALA A 450 -4.60 1.99 -27.05
CA ALA A 450 -5.07 1.46 -28.31
C ALA A 450 -6.57 1.07 -28.27
N ALA A 451 -7.09 0.72 -27.09
CA ALA A 451 -8.44 0.19 -26.93
C ALA A 451 -9.56 1.26 -26.95
N ASN A 452 -9.24 2.51 -26.59
CA ASN A 452 -10.17 3.66 -26.62
C ASN A 452 -9.81 4.66 -27.74
N PRO A 453 -10.19 4.40 -29.01
CA PRO A 453 -9.89 5.30 -30.14
C PRO A 453 -10.76 6.58 -30.18
N LYS A 454 -11.53 6.89 -29.13
CA LYS A 454 -12.37 8.11 -29.01
C LYS A 454 -11.81 9.14 -28.02
N SER A 455 -10.74 8.78 -27.30
CA SER A 455 -10.18 9.54 -26.18
C SER A 455 -8.90 10.27 -26.63
N ASP A 456 -9.06 11.27 -27.50
CA ASP A 456 -8.00 11.83 -28.36
C ASP A 456 -7.00 12.82 -27.68
N ALA A 457 -6.74 12.77 -26.37
CA ALA A 457 -5.70 13.67 -25.81
C ALA A 457 -4.87 13.18 -24.63
N GLU A 458 -5.44 12.61 -23.56
CA GLU A 458 -4.62 12.24 -22.39
C GLU A 458 -3.93 10.88 -22.54
N VAL A 459 -4.50 10.06 -23.40
CA VAL A 459 -4.03 8.73 -23.73
C VAL A 459 -3.05 8.75 -24.93
N HIS A 460 -2.99 9.89 -25.65
CA HIS A 460 -1.94 10.16 -26.66
C HIS A 460 -0.56 10.43 -26.05
N VAL A 461 -0.47 10.76 -24.76
CA VAL A 461 0.79 10.89 -24.01
C VAL A 461 1.66 9.63 -24.16
N TYR A 462 1.05 8.48 -24.49
CA TYR A 462 1.73 7.20 -24.66
C TYR A 462 1.68 6.62 -26.08
N GLN A 463 1.04 7.31 -27.04
CA GLN A 463 1.16 6.92 -28.46
C GLN A 463 2.57 7.25 -28.99
N ASN A 464 3.15 8.36 -28.55
CA ASN A 464 4.55 8.68 -28.81
C ASN A 464 5.45 7.66 -28.11
N SER A 465 6.17 6.87 -28.92
CA SER A 465 7.11 5.86 -28.42
C SER A 465 8.20 6.46 -27.51
N THR A 466 8.51 7.74 -27.69
CA THR A 466 9.46 8.51 -26.86
C THR A 466 8.92 8.76 -25.45
N ALA A 467 7.67 9.22 -25.31
CA ALA A 467 7.06 9.51 -24.02
C ALA A 467 6.82 8.24 -23.20
N ALA A 468 6.37 7.15 -23.83
CA ALA A 468 6.29 5.84 -23.18
C ALA A 468 7.67 5.33 -22.70
N GLY A 469 8.72 5.54 -23.49
CA GLY A 469 10.10 5.20 -23.11
C GLY A 469 10.60 6.03 -21.92
N VAL A 470 10.32 7.34 -21.89
CA VAL A 470 10.67 8.21 -20.76
C VAL A 470 9.88 7.86 -19.51
N PHE A 471 8.61 7.50 -19.62
CA PHE A 471 7.81 7.03 -18.50
C PHE A 471 8.35 5.72 -17.90
N PHE A 472 8.66 4.73 -18.74
CA PHE A 472 9.33 3.50 -18.31
C PHE A 472 10.65 3.82 -17.59
N LEU A 473 11.46 4.72 -18.16
CA LEU A 473 12.72 5.15 -17.57
C LEU A 473 12.53 5.81 -16.20
N MET A 474 11.52 6.66 -16.02
CA MET A 474 11.24 7.30 -14.73
C MET A 474 10.81 6.29 -13.66
N PHE A 475 9.98 5.31 -14.00
CA PHE A 475 9.64 4.21 -13.10
C PHE A 475 10.85 3.34 -12.74
N LEU A 476 11.73 3.10 -13.70
CA LEU A 476 12.97 2.36 -13.48
C LEU A 476 13.89 3.13 -12.52
N MET A 477 14.09 4.44 -12.74
CA MET A 477 14.87 5.29 -11.82
C MET A 477 14.24 5.37 -10.43
N TYR A 478 12.92 5.47 -10.35
CA TYR A 478 12.19 5.42 -9.09
C TYR A 478 12.46 4.12 -8.34
N THR A 479 12.44 2.96 -9.01
CA THR A 479 12.76 1.67 -8.37
C THR A 479 14.18 1.64 -7.82
N LEU A 480 15.15 2.15 -8.59
CA LEU A 480 16.54 2.23 -8.17
C LEU A 480 16.73 3.11 -6.92
N ALA A 481 15.98 4.21 -6.82
CA ALA A 481 16.05 5.14 -5.69
C ALA A 481 15.25 4.66 -4.46
N SER A 482 14.07 4.07 -4.69
CA SER A 482 13.12 3.69 -3.64
C SER A 482 13.48 2.39 -2.92
N LEU A 483 14.16 1.43 -3.57
CA LEU A 483 14.60 0.20 -2.92
C LEU A 483 15.61 0.47 -1.77
N PRO A 484 16.72 1.23 -1.98
CA PRO A 484 17.59 1.64 -0.89
C PRO A 484 16.87 2.42 0.21
N PHE A 485 15.94 3.31 -0.17
CA PHE A 485 15.11 4.05 0.78
C PHE A 485 14.26 3.13 1.66
N ALA A 486 13.56 2.15 1.06
CA ALA A 486 12.80 1.14 1.77
C ALA A 486 13.69 0.28 2.68
N TYR A 487 14.91 -0.06 2.25
CA TYR A 487 15.84 -0.85 3.06
C TYR A 487 16.30 -0.10 4.31
N VAL A 488 16.54 1.20 4.22
CA VAL A 488 16.80 2.06 5.39
C VAL A 488 15.57 2.10 6.30
N PHE A 489 14.38 2.25 5.74
CA PHE A 489 13.13 2.27 6.52
C PHE A 489 12.86 0.95 7.25
N SER A 490 13.32 -0.19 6.71
CA SER A 490 13.13 -1.52 7.32
C SER A 490 13.69 -1.67 8.74
N PHE A 491 14.57 -0.76 9.18
CA PHE A 491 15.14 -0.76 10.53
C PHE A 491 14.26 -0.09 11.60
N ILE A 492 13.25 0.70 11.19
CA ILE A 492 12.40 1.50 12.09
C ILE A 492 11.23 0.71 12.70
N PRO A 493 10.39 -0.02 11.93
CA PRO A 493 9.14 -0.57 12.46
C PRO A 493 9.38 -1.65 13.52
N LYS A 494 8.44 -1.90 14.42
CA LYS A 494 8.52 -3.00 15.41
C LYS A 494 7.80 -4.28 14.97
N SER A 495 6.82 -4.17 14.07
CA SER A 495 6.09 -5.28 13.47
C SER A 495 6.10 -5.16 11.94
N SER A 496 5.91 -6.27 11.22
CA SER A 496 5.95 -6.29 9.76
C SER A 496 4.81 -5.49 9.13
N ILE A 497 3.59 -5.63 9.65
CA ILE A 497 2.42 -4.89 9.17
C ILE A 497 2.59 -3.38 9.43
N MET A 498 3.14 -2.99 10.59
CA MET A 498 3.43 -1.59 10.88
C MET A 498 4.51 -1.02 9.94
N GLY A 499 5.45 -1.86 9.48
CA GLY A 499 6.40 -1.47 8.43
C GLY A 499 5.70 -1.11 7.12
N PHE A 500 4.79 -1.98 6.66
CA PHE A 500 3.97 -1.72 5.47
C PHE A 500 3.12 -0.45 5.63
N SER A 501 2.34 -0.34 6.70
CA SER A 501 1.41 0.77 6.90
C SER A 501 2.12 2.12 7.01
N ASN A 502 3.20 2.19 7.80
CA ASN A 502 3.88 3.46 8.02
C ASN A 502 4.63 3.92 6.76
N PHE A 503 5.23 3.00 6.00
CA PHE A 503 5.86 3.33 4.73
C PHE A 503 4.83 3.80 3.71
N PHE A 504 3.69 3.12 3.61
CA PHE A 504 2.61 3.50 2.71
C PHE A 504 2.05 4.89 3.08
N ILE A 505 1.67 5.10 4.35
CA ILE A 505 1.09 6.37 4.82
C ILE A 505 2.03 7.55 4.61
N LEU A 506 3.32 7.42 4.93
CA LEU A 506 4.32 8.48 4.74
C LEU A 506 4.38 8.95 3.29
N ASN A 507 4.45 8.00 2.35
CA ASN A 507 4.56 8.30 0.93
C ASN A 507 3.25 8.84 0.33
N VAL A 508 2.10 8.28 0.74
CA VAL A 508 0.78 8.76 0.29
C VAL A 508 0.53 10.19 0.75
N ILE A 509 0.75 10.49 2.04
CA ILE A 509 0.62 11.84 2.57
C ILE A 509 1.56 12.80 1.84
N GLY A 510 2.81 12.40 1.59
CA GLY A 510 3.76 13.20 0.81
C GLY A 510 3.24 13.54 -0.59
N CYS A 511 2.69 12.57 -1.31
CA CYS A 511 2.12 12.76 -2.65
C CYS A 511 0.88 13.68 -2.65
N VAL A 512 0.01 13.54 -1.65
CA VAL A 512 -1.19 14.37 -1.46
C VAL A 512 -0.80 15.81 -1.12
N ILE A 513 0.16 16.01 -0.21
CA ILE A 513 0.69 17.35 0.12
C ILE A 513 1.29 18.01 -1.12
N ASP A 514 2.12 17.30 -1.90
CA ASP A 514 2.64 17.85 -3.15
C ASP A 514 1.52 18.16 -4.16
N ALA A 515 0.40 17.42 -4.13
CA ALA A 515 -0.74 17.68 -5.01
C ALA A 515 -1.41 19.00 -4.67
N VAL A 516 -1.69 19.23 -3.39
CA VAL A 516 -2.23 20.49 -2.88
C VAL A 516 -1.26 21.65 -3.13
N ILE A 517 0.05 21.45 -2.92
CA ILE A 517 1.04 22.51 -3.17
C ILE A 517 1.15 22.83 -4.67
N SER A 518 1.04 21.84 -5.55
CA SER A 518 1.09 22.05 -7.00
C SER A 518 -0.10 22.85 -7.54
N SER A 519 -1.20 22.84 -6.79
CA SER A 519 -2.48 23.42 -7.14
C SER A 519 -2.52 24.92 -6.76
N PHE A 520 -1.91 25.26 -5.62
CA PHE A 520 -1.87 26.60 -5.03
C PHE A 520 -1.54 27.79 -5.97
N PRO A 521 -0.65 27.70 -6.98
CA PRO A 521 -0.38 28.80 -7.92
C PRO A 521 -1.62 29.31 -8.67
N VAL A 522 -2.66 28.49 -8.86
CA VAL A 522 -3.89 28.83 -9.57
C VAL A 522 -4.70 29.89 -8.81
N PHE A 523 -4.73 29.81 -7.48
CA PHE A 523 -5.48 30.73 -6.64
C PHE A 523 -4.79 32.09 -6.45
N ILE A 524 -3.53 32.22 -6.84
CA ILE A 524 -2.75 33.44 -6.70
C ILE A 524 -2.79 34.21 -8.03
N LYS A 525 -3.82 35.04 -8.19
CA LYS A 525 -3.97 35.91 -9.36
C LYS A 525 -2.80 36.91 -9.46
N ASN A 526 -2.14 36.96 -10.62
CA ASN A 526 -1.30 38.10 -11.00
C ASN A 526 -2.17 39.14 -11.71
N ASP A 527 -2.37 40.31 -11.09
CA ASP A 527 -3.06 41.43 -11.72
C ASP A 527 -2.22 42.11 -12.83
N THR A 528 -0.97 41.70 -13.05
CA THR A 528 -0.13 42.21 -14.14
C THR A 528 0.66 41.09 -14.84
N PRO A 529 0.41 40.81 -16.13
CA PRO A 529 1.09 39.74 -16.88
C PRO A 529 2.56 40.05 -17.24
N SER A 530 3.06 41.25 -16.92
CA SER A 530 4.42 41.71 -17.24
C SER A 530 5.41 41.64 -16.07
N ALA A 531 4.94 41.40 -14.84
CA ALA A 531 5.81 41.11 -13.71
C ALA A 531 6.17 39.61 -13.77
N GLY A 532 7.46 39.28 -13.73
CA GLY A 532 7.93 37.89 -13.71
C GLY A 532 7.35 37.04 -12.57
N PRO A 533 7.70 35.75 -12.47
CA PRO A 533 7.14 34.85 -11.46
C PRO A 533 7.20 35.49 -10.08
N THR A 534 6.06 35.54 -9.39
CA THR A 534 5.98 36.15 -8.05
C THR A 534 6.95 35.45 -7.11
N LYS A 535 7.43 36.18 -6.08
CA LYS A 535 8.21 35.57 -5.00
C LYS A 535 7.53 34.30 -4.47
N ILE A 536 6.20 34.28 -4.43
CA ILE A 536 5.40 33.14 -4.00
C ILE A 536 5.57 31.91 -4.91
N TYR A 537 5.51 32.06 -6.24
CA TYR A 537 5.77 30.94 -7.17
C TYR A 537 7.19 30.36 -7.00
N SER A 538 8.20 31.23 -6.80
CA SER A 538 9.57 30.78 -6.53
C SER A 538 9.68 30.03 -5.19
N THR A 539 8.94 30.42 -4.16
CA THR A 539 8.89 29.73 -2.87
C THR A 539 8.19 28.37 -2.99
N ILE A 540 7.06 28.30 -3.70
CA ILE A 540 6.31 27.05 -3.93
C ILE A 540 7.17 26.04 -4.69
N SER A 541 7.83 26.47 -5.77
CA SER A 541 8.72 25.60 -6.54
C SER A 541 9.90 25.09 -5.69
N ALA A 542 10.49 25.93 -4.83
CA ALA A 542 11.53 25.50 -3.89
C ALA A 542 11.04 24.41 -2.90
N ILE A 543 9.85 24.57 -2.32
CA ILE A 543 9.26 23.57 -1.41
C ILE A 543 9.04 22.25 -2.14
N ARG A 544 8.55 22.30 -3.38
CA ARG A 544 8.35 21.11 -4.22
C ARG A 544 9.64 20.37 -4.53
N TYR A 545 10.74 21.10 -4.79
CA TYR A 545 12.05 20.48 -4.98
C TYR A 545 12.59 19.83 -3.71
N ILE A 546 12.41 20.45 -2.54
CA ILE A 546 12.81 19.86 -1.25
C ILE A 546 12.04 18.55 -1.01
N GLY A 547 10.73 18.56 -1.25
CA GLY A 547 9.90 17.35 -1.16
C GLY A 547 10.34 16.25 -2.12
N ALA A 548 10.64 16.61 -3.37
CA ALA A 548 11.12 15.68 -4.38
C ALA A 548 12.49 15.06 -4.03
N VAL A 549 13.39 15.80 -3.39
CA VAL A 549 14.69 15.27 -2.94
C VAL A 549 14.52 14.29 -1.78
N LEU A 550 13.63 14.59 -0.82
CA LEU A 550 13.41 13.76 0.36
C LEU A 550 12.67 12.44 0.05
N LEU A 551 11.62 12.49 -0.77
CA LEU A 551 10.75 11.35 -1.05
C LEU A 551 10.79 10.99 -2.54
N PRO A 552 11.31 9.80 -2.91
CA PRO A 552 11.34 9.35 -4.31
C PRO A 552 9.96 9.28 -4.98
N THR A 553 8.90 9.07 -4.18
CA THR A 553 7.51 9.02 -4.64
C THR A 553 6.98 10.37 -5.11
N ILE A 554 7.34 11.45 -4.41
CA ILE A 554 7.01 12.83 -4.84
C ILE A 554 7.73 13.15 -6.16
N ASN A 555 9.00 12.76 -6.26
CA ASN A 555 9.78 12.94 -7.49
C ASN A 555 9.14 12.22 -8.70
N LEU A 556 8.73 10.95 -8.52
CA LEU A 556 8.03 10.19 -9.56
C LEU A 556 6.73 10.88 -10.00
N LYS A 557 5.92 11.34 -9.04
CA LYS A 557 4.67 12.06 -9.33
C LYS A 557 4.92 13.30 -10.18
N GLN A 558 5.89 14.13 -9.78
CA GLN A 558 6.24 15.34 -10.54
C GLN A 558 6.77 15.01 -11.93
N ALA A 559 7.53 13.91 -12.09
CA ALA A 559 8.01 13.46 -13.38
C ALA A 559 6.86 13.07 -14.33
N ILE A 560 5.87 12.30 -13.84
CA ILE A 560 4.70 11.91 -14.63
C ILE A 560 3.88 13.15 -15.02
N ALA A 561 3.66 14.07 -14.08
CA ALA A 561 2.95 15.32 -14.36
C ALA A 561 3.65 16.17 -15.44
N ASN A 562 4.99 16.25 -15.43
CA ASN A 562 5.74 16.97 -16.46
C ASN A 562 5.63 16.30 -17.84
N ILE A 563 5.64 14.96 -17.91
CA ILE A 563 5.44 14.23 -19.17
C ILE A 563 4.07 14.56 -19.77
N GLN A 564 3.02 14.53 -18.95
CA GLN A 564 1.67 14.86 -19.38
C GLN A 564 1.53 16.33 -19.79
N LEU A 565 2.19 17.24 -19.07
CA LEU A 565 2.20 18.67 -19.39
C LEU A 565 2.91 18.97 -20.72
N HIS A 566 4.02 18.28 -21.01
CA HIS A 566 4.80 18.47 -22.26
C HIS A 566 3.99 18.09 -23.51
N GLU A 567 3.24 16.99 -23.44
CA GLU A 567 2.40 16.49 -24.54
C GLU A 567 1.14 17.34 -24.76
N ASN A 568 0.70 18.14 -23.77
CA ASN A 568 -0.50 18.97 -23.86
C ASN A 568 -0.16 20.46 -24.14
N SER A 569 -0.06 20.81 -25.42
CA SER A 569 0.24 22.18 -25.87
C SER A 569 -0.82 23.23 -25.51
N ALA A 570 -2.11 22.86 -25.48
CA ALA A 570 -3.19 23.73 -25.02
C ALA A 570 -3.02 24.10 -23.54
N CYS A 571 -2.52 23.14 -22.76
CA CYS A 571 -2.27 23.33 -21.35
C CYS A 571 -1.12 24.29 -21.07
N ILE A 572 -0.01 24.15 -21.80
CA ILE A 572 1.13 25.07 -21.72
C ILE A 572 0.72 26.49 -22.08
N THR A 573 -0.11 26.65 -23.11
CA THR A 573 -0.60 27.97 -23.54
C THR A 573 -1.43 28.65 -22.44
N SER A 574 -2.32 27.89 -21.81
CA SER A 574 -3.17 28.35 -20.71
C SER A 574 -2.34 28.69 -19.45
N TRP A 575 -1.35 27.85 -19.14
CA TRP A 575 -0.40 28.05 -18.04
C TRP A 575 0.41 29.34 -18.21
N ASN A 576 0.95 29.57 -19.41
CA ASN A 576 1.74 30.77 -19.72
C ASN A 576 0.91 32.05 -19.62
N LEU A 577 -0.34 32.01 -20.07
CA LEU A 577 -1.24 33.16 -20.03
C LEU A 577 -1.57 33.57 -18.58
N LEU A 578 -1.86 32.60 -17.71
CA LEU A 578 -2.33 32.88 -16.35
C LEU A 578 -1.20 33.22 -15.37
N LEU A 579 -0.06 32.54 -15.51
CA LEU A 579 1.09 32.72 -14.60
C LEU A 579 2.20 33.62 -15.16
N GLY A 580 2.05 34.14 -16.39
CA GLY A 580 3.07 34.95 -17.05
C GLY A 580 4.37 34.19 -17.34
N THR A 581 4.31 32.86 -17.43
CA THR A 581 5.48 32.01 -17.71
C THR A 581 5.75 31.90 -19.21
N LYS A 582 6.94 31.42 -19.57
CA LYS A 582 7.36 31.15 -20.96
C LYS A 582 7.74 29.68 -21.15
N LEU A 583 6.83 28.77 -20.82
CA LEU A 583 6.97 27.34 -21.07
C LEU A 583 6.75 27.06 -22.57
N SER A 584 7.50 26.12 -23.15
CA SER A 584 7.31 25.67 -24.53
C SER A 584 7.33 24.15 -24.60
N SER A 585 6.45 23.56 -25.41
CA SER A 585 6.45 22.11 -25.72
C SER A 585 7.48 21.72 -26.78
N THR A 586 8.12 22.69 -27.45
CA THR A 586 9.03 22.40 -28.60
C THR A 586 10.39 21.81 -28.19
N GLY A 587 10.71 21.76 -26.89
CA GLY A 587 11.95 21.19 -26.38
C GLY A 587 11.92 19.67 -26.26
N SER A 588 13.09 19.03 -26.10
CA SER A 588 13.17 17.59 -25.80
C SER A 588 12.54 17.26 -24.44
N LEU A 589 11.85 16.12 -24.32
CA LEU A 589 11.25 15.65 -23.06
C LEU A 589 12.28 15.49 -21.91
N MET A 590 13.55 15.26 -22.24
CA MET A 590 14.67 15.14 -21.29
C MET A 590 15.32 16.48 -20.91
N ALA A 591 14.76 17.63 -21.34
CA ALA A 591 15.28 18.94 -20.97
C ALA A 591 15.22 19.17 -19.45
N THR A 592 16.14 19.98 -18.92
CA THR A 592 16.16 20.39 -17.50
C THR A 592 15.21 21.54 -17.22
N SER A 593 14.86 22.34 -18.24
CA SER A 593 13.80 23.33 -18.17
C SER A 593 12.43 22.66 -18.17
N GLN A 594 11.52 23.09 -17.29
CA GLN A 594 10.12 22.66 -17.34
C GLN A 594 9.48 23.06 -18.68
N PRO A 595 8.63 22.22 -19.29
CA PRO A 595 8.04 20.96 -18.79
C PRO A 595 8.87 19.68 -19.05
N GLY A 596 10.21 19.72 -19.04
CA GLY A 596 11.06 18.53 -19.15
C GLY A 596 11.24 17.74 -17.85
N VAL A 597 11.73 16.50 -17.99
CA VAL A 597 11.95 15.53 -16.90
C VAL A 597 13.42 15.45 -16.47
N GLY A 598 14.34 16.15 -17.15
CA GLY A 598 15.79 16.06 -16.89
C GLY A 598 16.18 16.38 -15.45
N THR A 599 15.51 17.34 -14.81
CA THR A 599 15.76 17.69 -13.40
C THR A 599 15.36 16.56 -12.45
N GLN A 600 14.22 15.90 -12.70
CA GLN A 600 13.76 14.77 -11.89
C GLN A 600 14.67 13.55 -12.01
N PHE A 601 15.21 13.31 -13.22
CA PHE A 601 16.22 12.30 -13.46
C PHE A 601 17.50 12.53 -12.63
N ILE A 602 18.00 13.77 -12.60
CA ILE A 602 19.16 14.13 -11.77
C ILE A 602 18.86 13.93 -10.28
N ILE A 603 17.67 14.32 -9.81
CA ILE A 603 17.25 14.10 -8.43
C ILE A 603 17.25 12.61 -8.08
N PHE A 604 16.79 11.72 -8.97
CA PHE A 604 16.85 10.27 -8.73
C PHE A 604 18.28 9.76 -8.56
N ILE A 605 19.24 10.24 -9.37
CA ILE A 605 20.66 9.85 -9.23
C ILE A 605 21.20 10.25 -7.85
N VAL A 606 20.88 11.48 -7.42
CA VAL A 606 21.27 11.97 -6.08
C VAL A 606 20.63 11.11 -4.99
N GLN A 607 19.34 10.77 -5.12
CA GLN A 607 18.62 9.91 -4.17
C GLN A 607 19.23 8.51 -4.06
N ILE A 608 19.59 7.89 -5.18
CA ILE A 608 20.23 6.56 -5.19
C ILE A 608 21.51 6.60 -4.38
N ALA A 609 22.40 7.57 -4.65
CA ALA A 609 23.65 7.71 -3.92
C ALA A 609 23.41 7.99 -2.43
N PHE A 610 22.51 8.93 -2.11
CA PHE A 610 22.18 9.33 -0.75
C PHE A 610 21.68 8.14 0.09
N TRP A 611 20.69 7.41 -0.40
CA TRP A 611 20.09 6.29 0.34
C TRP A 611 21.03 5.09 0.45
N LEU A 612 21.89 4.84 -0.52
CA LEU A 612 22.93 3.81 -0.42
C LEU A 612 23.98 4.14 0.65
N VAL A 613 24.39 5.41 0.76
CA VAL A 613 25.31 5.87 1.82
C VAL A 613 24.64 5.73 3.18
N ILE A 614 23.39 6.18 3.33
CA ILE A 614 22.65 6.04 4.58
C ILE A 614 22.49 4.57 4.97
N LEU A 615 22.17 3.68 4.01
CA LEU A 615 22.08 2.24 4.28
C LEU A 615 23.39 1.69 4.81
N ALA A 616 24.52 2.09 4.24
CA ALA A 616 25.85 1.69 4.72
C ALA A 616 26.14 2.22 6.14
N VAL A 617 25.77 3.47 6.44
CA VAL A 617 25.95 4.10 7.76
C VAL A 617 25.07 3.43 8.81
N VAL A 618 23.77 3.24 8.54
CA VAL A 618 22.83 2.59 9.46
C VAL A 618 23.26 1.15 9.77
N GLU A 619 23.72 0.41 8.76
CA GLU A 619 24.22 -0.95 8.94
C GLU A 619 25.56 -1.00 9.71
N HIS A 620 26.37 0.05 9.62
CA HIS A 620 27.57 0.19 10.43
C HIS A 620 27.21 0.49 11.90
N CYS A 621 26.32 1.45 12.15
CA CYS A 621 25.85 1.79 13.49
C CYS A 621 25.16 0.61 14.19
N SER A 622 24.35 -0.17 13.46
CA SER A 622 23.68 -1.37 14.00
C SER A 622 24.69 -2.42 14.47
N ARG A 623 25.84 -2.53 13.80
CA ARG A 623 26.97 -3.39 14.22
C ARG A 623 27.52 -2.97 15.56
N VAL A 624 27.83 -1.68 15.71
CA VAL A 624 28.50 -1.14 16.89
C VAL A 624 27.60 -1.31 18.10
N ARG A 625 26.29 -1.09 17.95
CA ARG A 625 25.31 -1.27 19.03
C ARG A 625 25.22 -2.72 19.51
N LYS A 626 25.12 -3.69 18.60
CA LYS A 626 25.11 -5.13 18.94
C LYS A 626 26.46 -5.61 19.51
N GLY A 627 27.57 -5.09 18.99
CA GLY A 627 28.91 -5.38 19.50
C GLY A 627 29.13 -4.88 20.94
N ARG A 628 28.57 -3.71 21.29
CA ARG A 628 28.59 -3.19 22.68
C ARG A 628 27.74 -4.02 23.63
N GLN A 629 26.55 -4.46 23.23
CA GLN A 629 25.73 -5.36 24.06
C GLN A 629 26.41 -6.73 24.28
N GLY A 630 27.08 -7.28 23.26
CA GLY A 630 27.85 -8.52 23.41
C GLY A 630 29.08 -8.39 24.32
N CYS A 631 29.70 -7.21 24.42
CA CYS A 631 30.83 -6.98 25.34
C CYS A 631 30.39 -6.68 26.78
N CYS A 632 29.17 -6.16 27.01
CA CYS A 632 28.66 -5.90 28.36
C CYS A 632 28.11 -7.15 29.07
N CYS A 633 27.72 -8.20 28.35
CA CYS A 633 27.30 -9.48 28.97
C CYS A 633 28.47 -10.30 29.54
N GLY A 634 29.72 -9.86 29.42
CA GLY A 634 30.90 -10.55 29.97
C GLY A 634 31.33 -10.09 31.36
N ARG A 635 30.63 -9.14 32.01
CA ARG A 635 31.09 -8.59 33.31
C ARG A 635 30.07 -8.58 34.45
N ASP A 636 28.78 -8.79 34.18
CA ASP A 636 27.72 -8.67 35.19
C ASP A 636 26.89 -9.97 35.39
N SER A 637 27.37 -11.13 34.94
CA SER A 637 26.64 -12.40 35.09
C SER A 637 26.79 -13.09 36.46
N SER A 638 27.36 -12.41 37.47
CA SER A 638 27.48 -12.94 38.82
C SER A 638 26.49 -12.34 39.84
N ASN A 639 25.71 -11.30 39.51
CA ASN A 639 24.85 -10.60 40.49
C ASN A 639 23.40 -10.35 40.08
N ALA A 640 22.88 -10.90 38.97
CA ALA A 640 21.54 -10.59 38.46
C ALA A 640 20.52 -11.74 38.56
N MET A 641 20.68 -12.68 39.52
CA MET A 641 19.75 -13.81 39.71
C MET A 641 18.91 -13.73 40.99
N LEU A 642 18.85 -12.57 41.65
CA LEU A 642 18.06 -12.36 42.87
C LEU A 642 17.44 -10.95 42.93
N SER A 643 16.49 -10.65 42.04
CA SER A 643 15.39 -9.71 42.31
C SER A 643 14.64 -9.41 41.01
N GLU A 644 13.47 -10.00 40.81
CA GLU A 644 12.30 -9.42 40.12
C GLU A 644 11.28 -10.53 39.83
N GLU A 645 10.41 -10.80 40.81
CA GLU A 645 9.06 -11.31 40.55
C GLU A 645 8.31 -11.38 41.89
N TRP A 646 7.77 -10.26 42.37
CA TRP A 646 6.57 -10.17 43.23
C TRP A 646 6.18 -8.69 43.22
N ASP A 647 5.21 -8.32 42.38
CA ASP A 647 4.37 -7.17 42.71
C ASP A 647 2.92 -7.48 42.30
N ASP A 648 2.13 -7.64 43.33
CA ASP A 648 0.68 -7.78 43.36
C ASP A 648 -0.02 -6.48 42.95
N SER A 649 -1.15 -6.58 42.26
CA SER A 649 -2.40 -5.83 42.52
C SER A 649 -3.37 -6.08 41.37
N VAL A 650 -4.31 -7.04 41.50
CA VAL A 650 -5.70 -6.80 41.94
C VAL A 650 -5.97 -5.39 42.48
N GLY A 651 -6.86 -4.70 41.78
CA GLY A 651 -7.46 -3.40 42.10
C GLY A 651 -8.38 -2.97 40.98
#